data_AF-A0A929ZXC7-F1
#
_entry.id   AF-A0A929ZXC7-F1
#
_cell.length_a   1.000
_cell.length_b   1.000
_cell.length_c   1.000
_cell.angle_alpha   90.00
_cell.angle_beta   90.00
_cell.angle_gamma   90.00
#
_symmetry.space_group_name_H-M   'P 1'
#
loop_
_entity.id
_entity.type
_entity.pdbx_description
1 polymer ?
#
loop_
_entity_poly.entity_id
_entity_poly.type
_entity_poly.pdbx_seq_one_letter_code
_entity_poly.pdbx_strand_id
1 'polypeptide(L)'
;MKIIKRFFALLVALTFMLGLFSTNCNVYADTQKDGYNISISNVSVSPNPVTVGALASLKFDFNIYTLAQNAMNVGDTVTLSTNIGTMFGNLPITDLPLLAQNGEQIATATITETEIKLTVISEFPTDKNFFSGSVYTGGRLKALENGATAGNPSTKQLTIEDASTNVTFKVPPTVPGTSTGGGTPDPNTRTINNRLLEKQGWTSSYDTAHIKLIANQIGSLRLFNTYNNIDSSFGTYVEQTNLMVVDKIPYDGVIDENTVSFTAVRYNWMEVPAAGNAYYAQATPGTVMPIEYQSNWIPVKQYFTQIYQSGSDTYDSFYAKVKAQKLSYGIFRDPATGGDTFIANMSNDSLKYTDLEPNLAGIAKIKDIYGVNGPSNGNVVTFFAEFDTHYPSITGLENVTNTGEVKSDQATDSASVSYTIDKSSGTASVAAGTVIVKAVDANDNTDVIPSATFKIQRKINNTWVDYFIRGRKATATTNASGIATFSGLSVGNYRLVQESSLGDYIFNNDEFKPNPAYATAGTLVATTGEFSITSATQPGFATIVPNYLSVSVKISGSKEYVDQNNVEITIPGNTFKTVLAQIPGENYDGVTLPTSLTADIQASPLGNGSFEFDEIKFTKPGVYKFSVKEDLTNPLDGVTYDTSEKIVTITITQNNGTLTASVDSEPSFKNIFNFTYQNFKVKKTLIGDTPTTAGEFKFELTAVSTTANVTEVPMPTGSNLSKKVVSVNGAGEVEFGQIEFEAVGKYVYKVVEVNTNLANYTYDQTEYTVTVDVTTDADNKLVSTYEIKRGAEVVGNLEFTNKYETPKAPVTPKTGDSTVNMMFMFGMLVASAVLMLLAAGYKRQLR
;
A
#
# COMPACT_ATOMS: atom_id res chain seq x y z
N MET A 1 46.79 -49.27 -57.07
CA MET A 1 46.22 -50.31 -57.96
C MET A 1 45.36 -51.24 -57.11
N LYS A 2 44.03 -51.31 -57.32
CA LYS A 2 43.09 -52.29 -56.70
C LYS A 2 42.99 -52.16 -55.14
N ILE A 3 41.91 -52.52 -54.42
CA ILE A 3 40.59 -53.09 -54.73
C ILE A 3 39.60 -52.85 -53.55
N ILE A 4 38.29 -52.61 -53.82
CA ILE A 4 37.07 -53.01 -53.04
C ILE A 4 37.03 -52.74 -51.50
N LYS A 5 36.00 -52.09 -50.90
CA LYS A 5 34.67 -52.70 -50.66
C LYS A 5 33.56 -51.68 -50.26
N ARG A 6 32.31 -52.03 -50.59
CA ARG A 6 31.04 -51.37 -50.21
C ARG A 6 30.51 -51.93 -48.87
N PHE A 7 29.55 -51.26 -48.20
CA PHE A 7 28.17 -51.77 -48.02
C PHE A 7 27.18 -50.68 -47.49
N PHE A 8 25.95 -51.06 -47.11
CA PHE A 8 24.71 -50.25 -47.22
C PHE A 8 23.73 -50.44 -46.03
N ALA A 9 23.02 -49.38 -45.62
CA ALA A 9 21.73 -49.34 -44.87
C ALA A 9 21.31 -47.84 -44.75
N LEU A 10 20.10 -47.31 -45.04
CA LEU A 10 18.72 -47.82 -45.18
C LEU A 10 18.09 -48.26 -43.84
N LEU A 11 16.89 -47.86 -43.38
CA LEU A 11 15.75 -47.05 -43.89
C LEU A 11 15.24 -46.18 -42.67
N VAL A 12 14.16 -45.38 -42.55
CA VAL A 12 12.82 -45.21 -43.17
C VAL A 12 12.44 -43.70 -43.21
N ALA A 13 11.17 -43.32 -43.35
CA ALA A 13 10.68 -41.94 -43.57
C ALA A 13 9.40 -41.59 -42.77
N LEU A 14 9.06 -40.29 -42.70
CA LEU A 14 7.68 -39.81 -42.85
C LEU A 14 7.66 -38.43 -43.55
N THR A 15 6.55 -38.08 -44.19
CA THR A 15 6.42 -36.97 -45.15
C THR A 15 5.54 -35.82 -44.64
N PHE A 16 5.77 -34.58 -45.11
CA PHE A 16 4.84 -33.85 -46.02
C PHE A 16 5.37 -32.44 -46.39
N MET A 17 5.07 -32.00 -47.62
CA MET A 17 5.10 -30.61 -48.17
C MET A 17 6.22 -29.64 -47.72
N LEU A 18 7.21 -29.43 -48.60
CA LEU A 18 7.93 -28.16 -48.73
C LEU A 18 7.85 -27.69 -50.19
N GLY A 19 7.24 -26.52 -50.41
CA GLY A 19 7.00 -25.98 -51.74
C GLY A 19 8.14 -25.11 -52.25
N LEU A 20 8.77 -25.51 -53.36
CA LEU A 20 9.48 -24.66 -54.32
C LEU A 20 10.45 -23.60 -53.74
N PHE A 21 11.53 -24.04 -53.12
CA PHE A 21 12.78 -23.26 -53.21
C PHE A 21 13.36 -23.41 -54.62
N SER A 22 13.26 -22.37 -55.44
CA SER A 22 13.90 -22.31 -56.76
C SER A 22 15.43 -22.29 -56.62
N THR A 23 16.12 -23.06 -57.44
CA THR A 23 17.57 -23.29 -57.36
C THR A 23 18.43 -22.12 -57.85
N ASN A 24 19.72 -22.20 -57.52
CA ASN A 24 20.85 -21.33 -57.86
C ASN A 24 21.10 -20.20 -56.84
N CYS A 25 22.33 -19.93 -56.40
CA CYS A 25 23.64 -20.49 -56.81
C CYS A 25 24.43 -21.02 -55.60
N ASN A 26 25.23 -22.08 -55.79
CA ASN A 26 26.26 -22.45 -54.82
C ASN A 26 27.38 -21.41 -54.88
N VAL A 27 27.36 -20.45 -53.96
CA VAL A 27 28.50 -19.57 -53.71
C VAL A 27 29.26 -20.13 -52.51
N TYR A 28 30.56 -20.38 -52.72
CA TYR A 28 31.41 -21.14 -51.81
C TYR A 28 32.78 -20.49 -51.77
N ALA A 29 33.26 -20.16 -50.58
CA ALA A 29 34.53 -19.48 -50.36
C ALA A 29 35.38 -20.28 -49.37
N ASP A 30 36.52 -20.79 -49.83
CA ASP A 30 37.56 -21.37 -48.98
C ASP A 30 38.64 -20.30 -48.69
N THR A 31 38.61 -19.73 -47.49
CA THR A 31 39.57 -18.71 -47.05
C THR A 31 40.43 -19.29 -45.92
N GLN A 32 41.76 -19.16 -46.00
CA GLN A 32 42.67 -19.54 -44.91
C GLN A 32 42.93 -18.33 -44.01
N LYS A 33 42.47 -18.36 -42.75
CA LYS A 33 42.53 -17.23 -41.82
C LYS A 33 42.70 -17.72 -40.38
N ASP A 34 43.45 -16.99 -39.56
CA ASP A 34 43.64 -17.24 -38.12
C ASP A 34 44.12 -18.66 -37.75
N GLY A 35 44.74 -19.39 -38.70
CA GLY A 35 45.18 -20.79 -38.53
C GLY A 35 44.18 -21.86 -39.02
N TYR A 36 43.00 -21.44 -39.48
CA TYR A 36 41.91 -22.29 -39.93
C TYR A 36 41.70 -22.20 -41.45
N ASN A 37 41.22 -23.29 -42.04
CA ASN A 37 40.52 -23.25 -43.33
C ASN A 37 39.04 -23.00 -43.06
N ILE A 38 38.48 -21.93 -43.63
CA ILE A 38 37.10 -21.51 -43.42
C ILE A 38 36.35 -21.62 -44.75
N SER A 39 35.25 -22.37 -44.75
CA SER A 39 34.37 -22.57 -45.89
C SER A 39 33.00 -21.95 -45.62
N ILE A 40 32.68 -20.81 -46.25
CA ILE A 40 31.37 -20.14 -46.12
C ILE A 40 30.47 -20.48 -47.31
N SER A 41 29.18 -20.74 -47.04
CA SER A 41 28.19 -21.21 -48.02
C SER A 41 26.75 -20.78 -47.66
N ASN A 42 25.82 -20.98 -48.60
CA ASN A 42 24.36 -20.77 -48.42
C ASN A 42 23.96 -19.38 -47.87
N VAL A 43 24.78 -18.36 -48.14
CA VAL A 43 24.53 -16.97 -47.75
C VAL A 43 23.22 -16.49 -48.38
N SER A 44 22.25 -16.14 -47.55
CA SER A 44 20.89 -15.81 -47.97
C SER A 44 20.23 -14.81 -47.02
N VAL A 45 19.51 -13.85 -47.59
CA VAL A 45 18.71 -12.87 -46.84
C VAL A 45 17.23 -13.13 -47.12
N SER A 46 16.38 -13.03 -46.09
CA SER A 46 14.94 -13.21 -46.19
C SER A 46 14.19 -12.15 -45.37
N PRO A 47 13.19 -11.46 -45.94
CA PRO A 47 12.73 -11.54 -47.33
C PRO A 47 13.75 -10.92 -48.31
N ASN A 48 13.79 -11.44 -49.54
CA ASN A 48 14.54 -10.88 -50.66
C ASN A 48 13.69 -11.02 -51.94
N PRO A 49 13.29 -9.93 -52.64
CA PRO A 49 13.63 -8.53 -52.39
C PRO A 49 13.16 -7.99 -51.04
N VAL A 50 14.04 -7.27 -50.34
CA VAL A 50 13.80 -6.64 -49.03
C VAL A 50 13.22 -5.25 -49.22
N THR A 51 12.22 -4.89 -48.40
CA THR A 51 11.66 -3.54 -48.39
C THR A 51 12.55 -2.61 -47.57
N VAL A 52 12.92 -1.44 -48.10
CA VAL A 52 13.69 -0.41 -47.37
C VAL A 52 12.95 -0.04 -46.08
N GLY A 53 13.68 0.06 -44.97
CA GLY A 53 13.15 0.32 -43.63
C GLY A 53 12.61 -0.92 -42.90
N ALA A 54 12.31 -2.01 -43.60
CA ALA A 54 11.81 -3.25 -42.99
C ALA A 54 12.93 -4.12 -42.40
N LEU A 55 12.55 -5.07 -41.55
CA LEU A 55 13.44 -6.04 -40.92
C LEU A 55 13.64 -7.27 -41.82
N ALA A 56 14.88 -7.74 -41.89
CA ALA A 56 15.28 -8.96 -42.58
C ALA A 56 16.13 -9.87 -41.69
N SER A 57 16.19 -11.15 -42.08
CA SER A 57 17.03 -12.17 -41.48
C SER A 57 18.14 -12.58 -42.45
N LEU A 58 19.38 -12.64 -41.98
CA LEU A 58 20.50 -13.30 -42.67
C LEU A 58 20.59 -14.75 -42.18
N LYS A 59 20.81 -15.68 -43.12
CA LYS A 59 21.31 -17.04 -42.89
C LYS A 59 22.60 -17.24 -43.66
N PHE A 60 23.58 -17.91 -43.07
CA PHE A 60 24.69 -18.54 -43.79
C PHE A 60 25.14 -19.81 -43.07
N ASP A 61 25.78 -20.71 -43.81
CA ASP A 61 26.32 -21.97 -43.31
C ASP A 61 27.85 -21.95 -43.40
N PHE A 62 28.53 -22.34 -42.32
CA PHE A 62 29.99 -22.32 -42.20
C PHE A 62 30.55 -23.71 -41.88
N ASN A 63 31.76 -23.98 -42.37
CA ASN A 63 32.62 -25.07 -41.92
C ASN A 63 34.01 -24.51 -41.64
N ILE A 64 34.63 -24.91 -40.54
CA ILE A 64 35.93 -24.42 -40.08
C ILE A 64 36.78 -25.64 -39.72
N TYR A 65 37.96 -25.77 -40.33
CA TYR A 65 38.88 -26.89 -40.15
C TYR A 65 40.25 -26.41 -39.69
N THR A 66 40.87 -27.11 -38.75
CA THR A 66 42.20 -26.75 -38.24
C THR A 66 43.31 -27.26 -39.15
N LEU A 67 44.26 -26.39 -39.51
CA LEU A 67 45.47 -26.82 -40.22
C LEU A 67 46.47 -27.44 -39.23
N ALA A 68 46.69 -28.75 -39.38
CA ALA A 68 47.64 -29.57 -38.63
C ALA A 68 47.39 -29.71 -37.11
N GLN A 69 46.49 -30.64 -36.75
CA GLN A 69 46.35 -31.32 -35.44
C GLN A 69 46.11 -30.47 -34.17
N ASN A 70 46.08 -29.14 -34.25
CA ASN A 70 45.65 -28.31 -33.13
C ASN A 70 44.12 -28.40 -33.01
N ALA A 71 43.62 -28.80 -31.85
CA ALA A 71 42.19 -28.74 -31.53
C ALA A 71 41.77 -27.30 -31.21
N MET A 72 40.49 -26.98 -31.45
CA MET A 72 39.88 -25.68 -31.17
C MET A 72 39.46 -25.59 -29.70
N ASN A 73 39.86 -24.51 -29.01
CA ASN A 73 39.81 -24.36 -27.55
C ASN A 73 38.76 -23.34 -27.11
N VAL A 74 38.34 -23.40 -25.85
CA VAL A 74 37.50 -22.36 -25.24
C VAL A 74 38.22 -21.01 -25.26
N GLY A 75 37.57 -19.99 -25.81
CA GLY A 75 38.13 -18.67 -26.02
C GLY A 75 38.79 -18.44 -27.38
N ASP A 76 38.95 -19.48 -28.23
CA ASP A 76 39.39 -19.28 -29.61
C ASP A 76 38.32 -18.50 -30.40
N THR A 77 38.78 -17.60 -31.28
CA THR A 77 37.89 -16.72 -32.05
C THR A 77 38.24 -16.70 -33.53
N VAL A 78 37.24 -16.92 -34.39
CA VAL A 78 37.36 -16.85 -35.85
C VAL A 78 36.59 -15.63 -36.35
N THR A 79 37.26 -14.73 -37.07
CA THR A 79 36.67 -13.44 -37.48
C THR A 79 36.47 -13.38 -38.99
N LEU A 80 35.22 -13.32 -39.45
CA LEU A 80 34.84 -13.23 -40.86
C LEU A 80 34.64 -11.78 -41.28
N SER A 81 35.19 -11.33 -42.41
CA SER A 81 34.86 -10.01 -42.97
C SER A 81 33.45 -10.00 -43.57
N THR A 82 32.76 -8.86 -43.53
CA THR A 82 31.46 -8.66 -44.18
C THR A 82 31.21 -7.19 -44.52
N ASN A 83 30.27 -6.91 -45.42
CA ASN A 83 29.80 -5.56 -45.74
C ASN A 83 28.40 -5.24 -45.17
N ILE A 84 27.88 -6.06 -44.24
CA ILE A 84 26.49 -6.00 -43.75
C ILE A 84 26.04 -4.61 -43.27
N GLY A 85 26.90 -3.86 -42.56
CA GLY A 85 26.59 -2.51 -42.06
C GLY A 85 26.35 -1.48 -43.17
N THR A 86 26.99 -1.64 -44.33
CA THR A 86 26.73 -0.78 -45.50
C THR A 86 25.29 -0.92 -46.02
N MET A 87 24.62 -2.02 -45.68
CA MET A 87 23.28 -2.37 -46.16
C MET A 87 22.20 -2.30 -45.08
N PHE A 88 22.55 -2.52 -43.81
CA PHE A 88 21.61 -2.62 -42.69
C PHE A 88 21.93 -1.68 -41.52
N GLY A 89 22.99 -0.86 -41.64
CA GLY A 89 23.39 0.14 -40.66
C GLY A 89 23.95 -0.44 -39.37
N ASN A 90 23.97 0.41 -38.35
CA ASN A 90 24.54 0.11 -37.05
C ASN A 90 23.67 -0.90 -36.30
N LEU A 91 24.15 -2.14 -36.23
CA LEU A 91 23.40 -3.26 -35.67
C LEU A 91 23.44 -3.20 -34.13
N PRO A 92 22.34 -3.57 -33.43
CA PRO A 92 22.44 -3.91 -32.02
C PRO A 92 23.48 -5.02 -31.87
N ILE A 93 24.37 -4.93 -30.88
CA ILE A 93 25.40 -5.95 -30.64
C ILE A 93 24.69 -7.24 -30.18
N THR A 94 24.36 -8.11 -31.13
CA THR A 94 23.68 -9.38 -30.88
C THR A 94 24.70 -10.51 -30.85
N ASP A 95 25.04 -10.95 -29.64
CA ASP A 95 25.64 -12.25 -29.41
C ASP A 95 24.60 -13.34 -29.68
N LEU A 96 24.72 -14.01 -30.83
CA LEU A 96 23.82 -15.09 -31.24
C LEU A 96 24.36 -16.43 -30.69
N PRO A 97 23.60 -17.16 -29.86
CA PRO A 97 24.05 -18.45 -29.34
C PRO A 97 24.07 -19.51 -30.46
N LEU A 98 25.20 -20.17 -30.64
CA LEU A 98 25.34 -21.30 -31.56
C LEU A 98 25.18 -22.60 -30.77
N LEU A 99 24.05 -23.28 -31.03
CA LEU A 99 23.65 -24.47 -30.30
C LEU A 99 24.02 -25.76 -31.06
N ALA A 100 24.52 -26.75 -30.34
CA ALA A 100 24.65 -28.12 -30.82
C ALA A 100 23.27 -28.83 -30.86
N GLN A 101 23.21 -30.01 -31.49
CA GLN A 101 21.97 -30.77 -31.70
C GLN A 101 21.27 -31.24 -30.40
N ASN A 102 21.99 -31.25 -29.27
CA ASN A 102 21.46 -31.50 -27.93
C ASN A 102 20.87 -30.24 -27.25
N GLY A 103 20.96 -29.06 -27.88
CA GLY A 103 20.52 -27.77 -27.32
C GLY A 103 21.59 -27.01 -26.51
N GLU A 104 22.80 -27.55 -26.40
CA GLU A 104 23.92 -26.97 -25.65
C GLU A 104 24.62 -25.86 -26.44
N GLN A 105 24.93 -24.73 -25.82
CA GLN A 105 25.62 -23.62 -26.50
C GLN A 105 27.13 -23.87 -26.56
N ILE A 106 27.64 -24.11 -27.77
CA ILE A 106 29.06 -24.42 -28.00
C ILE A 106 29.88 -23.19 -28.39
N ALA A 107 29.25 -22.17 -28.97
CA ALA A 107 29.88 -20.93 -29.40
C ALA A 107 28.88 -19.76 -29.39
N THR A 108 29.41 -18.56 -29.64
CA THR A 108 28.66 -17.30 -29.79
C THR A 108 29.08 -16.61 -31.07
N ALA A 109 28.12 -16.16 -31.88
CA ALA A 109 28.37 -15.35 -33.07
C ALA A 109 27.99 -13.89 -32.82
N THR A 110 28.98 -13.03 -32.62
CA THR A 110 28.82 -11.57 -32.52
C THR A 110 28.86 -10.98 -33.93
N ILE A 111 27.87 -10.18 -34.31
CA ILE A 111 27.80 -9.52 -35.63
C ILE A 111 27.94 -8.01 -35.47
N THR A 112 28.81 -7.40 -36.29
CA THR A 112 29.06 -5.95 -36.35
C THR A 112 28.80 -5.42 -37.76
N GLU A 113 29.04 -4.13 -38.02
CA GLU A 113 28.92 -3.55 -39.36
C GLU A 113 29.88 -4.16 -40.42
N THR A 114 31.06 -4.61 -39.99
CA THR A 114 32.16 -5.03 -40.89
C THR A 114 32.70 -6.44 -40.62
N GLU A 115 32.37 -7.04 -39.49
CA GLU A 115 32.92 -8.33 -39.04
C GLU A 115 31.87 -9.22 -38.38
N ILE A 116 31.98 -10.53 -38.58
CA ILE A 116 31.25 -11.57 -37.84
C ILE A 116 32.28 -12.38 -37.05
N LYS A 117 32.22 -12.29 -35.72
CA LYS A 117 33.17 -12.96 -34.82
C LYS A 117 32.52 -14.18 -34.17
N LEU A 118 33.04 -15.36 -34.47
CA LEU A 118 32.63 -16.62 -33.87
C LEU A 118 33.58 -16.93 -32.70
N THR A 119 33.07 -16.92 -31.47
CA THR A 119 33.84 -17.17 -30.24
C THR A 119 33.41 -18.51 -29.64
N VAL A 120 34.38 -19.39 -29.37
CA VAL A 120 34.15 -20.73 -28.80
C VAL A 120 33.97 -20.62 -27.29
N ILE A 121 32.92 -21.25 -26.74
CA ILE A 121 32.62 -21.18 -25.29
C ILE A 121 32.51 -22.55 -24.60
N SER A 122 32.53 -23.65 -25.36
CA SER A 122 32.57 -25.02 -24.84
C SER A 122 33.78 -25.77 -25.41
N GLU A 123 34.31 -26.73 -24.65
CA GLU A 123 35.40 -27.58 -25.11
C GLU A 123 34.93 -28.48 -26.27
N PHE A 124 35.71 -28.56 -27.35
CA PHE A 124 35.50 -29.52 -28.43
C PHE A 124 36.29 -30.82 -28.16
N PRO A 125 35.71 -32.00 -28.46
CA PRO A 125 36.44 -33.26 -28.40
C PRO A 125 37.71 -33.25 -29.26
N THR A 126 38.81 -33.79 -28.72
CA THR A 126 40.14 -33.75 -29.36
C THR A 126 40.28 -34.60 -30.63
N ASP A 127 39.25 -35.36 -30.99
CA ASP A 127 39.11 -36.06 -32.29
C ASP A 127 38.37 -35.22 -33.36
N LYS A 128 37.76 -34.07 -32.98
CA LYS A 128 36.96 -33.22 -33.87
C LYS A 128 37.69 -31.94 -34.29
N ASN A 129 38.58 -32.10 -35.28
CA ASN A 129 39.25 -30.99 -35.98
C ASN A 129 38.33 -30.22 -36.96
N PHE A 130 37.03 -30.13 -36.67
CA PHE A 130 36.05 -29.38 -37.47
C PHE A 130 34.93 -28.78 -36.63
N PHE A 131 34.59 -27.53 -36.91
CA PHE A 131 33.45 -26.80 -36.34
C PHE A 131 32.57 -26.29 -37.49
N SER A 132 31.31 -26.71 -37.54
CA SER A 132 30.38 -26.33 -38.61
C SER A 132 28.95 -26.16 -38.11
N GLY A 133 28.18 -25.34 -38.82
CA GLY A 133 26.81 -25.02 -38.46
C GLY A 133 26.19 -23.92 -39.33
N SER A 134 25.06 -23.39 -38.85
CA SER A 134 24.34 -22.27 -39.46
C SER A 134 24.26 -21.10 -38.49
N VAL A 135 24.51 -19.88 -38.97
CA VAL A 135 24.15 -18.65 -38.25
C VAL A 135 22.82 -18.15 -38.80
N TYR A 136 21.89 -17.76 -37.93
CA TYR A 136 20.63 -17.14 -38.30
C TYR A 136 20.32 -15.94 -37.39
N THR A 137 20.17 -14.75 -37.96
CA THR A 137 20.02 -13.51 -37.16
C THR A 137 18.64 -13.34 -36.55
N GLY A 138 17.62 -14.02 -37.08
CA GLY A 138 16.22 -13.57 -36.96
C GLY A 138 15.98 -12.23 -37.65
N GLY A 139 14.73 -11.77 -37.66
CA GLY A 139 14.31 -10.52 -38.32
C GLY A 139 14.79 -9.30 -37.54
N ARG A 140 16.09 -8.98 -37.65
CA ARG A 140 16.78 -7.97 -36.83
C ARG A 140 17.57 -6.96 -37.66
N LEU A 141 17.79 -7.22 -38.95
CA LEU A 141 18.58 -6.36 -39.84
C LEU A 141 17.65 -5.35 -40.50
N LYS A 142 17.79 -4.05 -40.20
CA LYS A 142 16.91 -3.00 -40.75
C LYS A 142 17.45 -2.48 -42.08
N ALA A 143 16.75 -2.73 -43.19
CA ALA A 143 17.25 -2.42 -44.52
C ALA A 143 17.43 -0.90 -44.76
N LEU A 144 18.63 -0.47 -45.16
CA LEU A 144 18.90 0.89 -45.62
C LEU A 144 18.47 1.10 -47.08
N GLU A 145 18.43 2.34 -47.53
CA GLU A 145 18.00 2.72 -48.89
C GLU A 145 18.85 2.08 -50.00
N ASN A 146 20.17 1.97 -49.81
CA ASN A 146 21.11 1.36 -50.77
C ASN A 146 21.04 1.95 -52.21
N GLY A 147 20.51 3.16 -52.37
CA GLY A 147 20.24 3.78 -53.69
C GLY A 147 19.05 3.17 -54.45
N ALA A 148 18.21 2.37 -53.80
CA ALA A 148 16.90 2.01 -54.34
C ALA A 148 15.98 3.24 -54.32
N THR A 149 15.13 3.38 -55.33
CA THR A 149 14.08 4.41 -55.38
C THR A 149 12.75 3.79 -55.80
N ALA A 150 11.65 4.53 -55.67
CA ALA A 150 10.33 4.06 -56.06
C ALA A 150 10.31 3.56 -57.52
N GLY A 151 9.92 2.29 -57.72
CA GLY A 151 9.92 1.64 -59.03
C GLY A 151 11.29 1.17 -59.55
N ASN A 152 12.41 1.64 -58.97
CA ASN A 152 13.77 1.26 -59.35
C ASN A 152 14.47 0.53 -58.19
N PRO A 153 14.33 -0.80 -58.06
CA PRO A 153 15.03 -1.56 -57.04
C PRO A 153 16.55 -1.55 -57.27
N SER A 154 17.32 -1.49 -56.18
CA SER A 154 18.79 -1.51 -56.19
C SER A 154 19.27 -2.85 -55.64
N THR A 155 19.95 -3.65 -56.46
CA THR A 155 20.60 -4.88 -55.98
C THR A 155 22.02 -4.59 -55.53
N LYS A 156 22.37 -5.03 -54.31
CA LYS A 156 23.73 -5.02 -53.77
C LYS A 156 24.17 -6.44 -53.45
N GLN A 157 25.46 -6.69 -53.56
CA GLN A 157 26.07 -7.98 -53.26
C GLN A 157 26.54 -7.97 -51.79
N LEU A 158 25.80 -8.66 -50.92
CA LEU A 158 26.23 -8.88 -49.53
C LEU A 158 27.36 -9.92 -49.54
N THR A 159 28.44 -9.66 -48.82
CA THR A 159 29.63 -10.53 -48.74
C THR A 159 29.87 -11.00 -47.30
N ILE A 160 30.40 -12.22 -47.17
CA ILE A 160 30.94 -12.82 -45.95
C ILE A 160 32.21 -13.57 -46.36
N GLU A 161 33.38 -12.96 -46.16
CA GLU A 161 34.59 -13.21 -46.97
C GLU A 161 34.23 -13.23 -48.48
N ASP A 162 34.80 -14.15 -49.27
CA ASP A 162 34.50 -14.25 -50.72
C ASP A 162 33.09 -14.81 -51.02
N ALA A 163 32.37 -15.35 -50.01
CA ALA A 163 31.02 -15.87 -50.19
C ALA A 163 30.02 -14.73 -50.26
N SER A 164 29.06 -14.79 -51.19
CA SER A 164 28.21 -13.63 -51.47
C SER A 164 26.81 -13.97 -51.95
N THR A 165 25.90 -13.01 -51.79
CA THR A 165 24.49 -13.14 -52.19
C THR A 165 23.91 -11.79 -52.64
N ASN A 166 23.03 -11.82 -53.63
CA ASN A 166 22.43 -10.60 -54.19
C ASN A 166 21.18 -10.21 -53.39
N VAL A 167 21.28 -9.15 -52.60
CA VAL A 167 20.17 -8.57 -51.83
C VAL A 167 19.55 -7.45 -52.66
N THR A 168 18.29 -7.61 -53.04
CA THR A 168 17.57 -6.61 -53.84
C THR A 168 16.74 -5.72 -52.92
N PHE A 169 17.19 -4.49 -52.75
CA PHE A 169 16.49 -3.46 -52.00
C PHE A 169 15.41 -2.84 -52.90
N LYS A 170 14.16 -2.93 -52.47
CA LYS A 170 13.04 -2.19 -53.05
C LYS A 170 12.61 -1.13 -52.04
N VAL A 171 12.63 0.14 -52.44
CA VAL A 171 11.58 1.03 -51.95
C VAL A 171 10.28 0.48 -52.57
N PRO A 172 9.17 0.38 -51.85
CA PRO A 172 7.88 0.13 -52.51
C PRO A 172 7.72 1.14 -53.66
N PRO A 173 6.98 0.82 -54.74
CA PRO A 173 6.52 1.92 -55.59
C PRO A 173 5.81 2.93 -54.66
N THR A 174 6.11 4.21 -54.83
CA THR A 174 5.17 5.25 -54.40
C THR A 174 3.90 5.00 -55.18
N VAL A 175 3.00 4.20 -54.60
CA VAL A 175 1.56 4.25 -54.91
C VAL A 175 1.25 5.74 -54.95
N PRO A 176 0.85 6.30 -56.11
CA PRO A 176 0.83 7.75 -56.28
C PRO A 176 0.07 8.39 -55.13
N GLY A 177 0.82 9.12 -54.31
CA GLY A 177 0.33 9.75 -53.10
C GLY A 177 -0.58 10.89 -53.50
N THR A 178 -1.83 10.57 -53.82
CA THR A 178 -2.91 11.54 -53.82
C THR A 178 -2.97 12.08 -52.39
N SER A 179 -2.52 13.33 -52.23
CA SER A 179 -2.45 14.04 -50.96
C SER A 179 -3.84 14.33 -50.43
N THR A 180 -4.45 13.28 -49.88
CA THR A 180 -5.81 13.24 -49.35
C THR A 180 -5.73 12.78 -47.87
N GLY A 181 -5.97 13.62 -46.87
CA GLY A 181 -6.46 15.01 -46.90
C GLY A 181 -5.55 16.02 -46.20
N GLY A 182 -5.17 17.07 -46.94
CA GLY A 182 -5.12 18.44 -46.42
C GLY A 182 -6.29 19.29 -46.94
N GLY A 183 -7.33 18.63 -47.48
CA GLY A 183 -8.51 19.25 -48.08
C GLY A 183 -9.75 19.12 -47.19
N THR A 184 -10.76 19.95 -47.45
CA THR A 184 -12.03 19.94 -46.73
C THR A 184 -12.75 18.59 -46.81
N PRO A 185 -13.49 18.17 -45.77
CA PRO A 185 -14.24 16.91 -45.74
C PRO A 185 -15.53 16.99 -46.56
N ASP A 186 -15.40 17.25 -47.86
CA ASP A 186 -16.52 17.25 -48.82
C ASP A 186 -16.68 15.82 -49.40
N PRO A 187 -17.79 15.10 -49.12
CA PRO A 187 -18.04 13.76 -49.65
C PRO A 187 -18.21 13.73 -51.18
N ASN A 188 -18.22 14.88 -51.86
CA ASN A 188 -18.25 14.98 -53.31
C ASN A 188 -16.86 14.87 -53.97
N THR A 189 -15.75 14.77 -53.23
CA THR A 189 -14.38 14.86 -53.83
C THR A 189 -13.51 13.60 -53.82
N ARG A 190 -13.97 12.46 -53.28
CA ARG A 190 -13.13 11.27 -53.08
C ARG A 190 -13.32 10.19 -54.15
N THR A 191 -12.21 9.75 -54.76
CA THR A 191 -12.14 8.54 -55.59
C THR A 191 -12.09 7.29 -54.70
N ILE A 192 -13.00 6.33 -54.89
CA ILE A 192 -12.97 5.06 -54.16
C ILE A 192 -11.90 4.15 -54.77
N ASN A 193 -10.84 3.90 -54.00
CA ASN A 193 -9.67 3.14 -54.41
C ASN A 193 -9.83 1.64 -54.08
N ASN A 194 -9.46 0.75 -55.00
CA ASN A 194 -9.52 -0.70 -54.80
C ASN A 194 -8.33 -1.22 -53.95
N ARG A 195 -8.20 -0.72 -52.72
CA ARG A 195 -7.09 -1.00 -51.77
C ARG A 195 -7.54 -1.81 -50.56
N LEU A 196 -6.57 -2.45 -49.90
CA LEU A 196 -6.82 -3.19 -48.67
C LEU A 196 -6.76 -2.28 -47.43
N LEU A 197 -6.00 -1.17 -47.49
CA LEU A 197 -6.07 -0.08 -46.51
C LEU A 197 -5.86 1.30 -47.17
N GLU A 198 -6.70 2.26 -46.81
CA GLU A 198 -6.38 3.69 -46.85
C GLU A 198 -6.39 4.23 -45.41
N LYS A 199 -5.53 5.23 -45.12
CA LYS A 199 -5.41 5.87 -43.81
C LYS A 199 -5.48 7.36 -43.99
N GLN A 200 -6.33 8.01 -43.22
CA GLN A 200 -6.49 9.45 -43.14
C GLN A 200 -6.34 9.88 -41.68
N GLY A 201 -6.10 11.17 -41.46
CA GLY A 201 -6.00 11.75 -40.14
C GLY A 201 -5.55 13.20 -40.17
N TRP A 202 -5.94 13.97 -39.16
CA TRP A 202 -5.76 15.41 -39.09
C TRP A 202 -5.76 15.87 -37.63
N THR A 203 -5.09 16.99 -37.35
CA THR A 203 -5.09 17.61 -36.02
C THR A 203 -6.52 18.05 -35.65
N SER A 204 -7.04 17.54 -34.53
CA SER A 204 -8.35 17.90 -33.96
C SER A 204 -8.24 18.79 -32.72
N SER A 205 -7.09 18.81 -32.03
CA SER A 205 -6.74 19.81 -31.01
C SER A 205 -5.22 19.97 -30.86
N TYR A 206 -4.75 20.90 -30.01
CA TYR A 206 -3.31 21.12 -29.75
C TYR A 206 -2.54 19.85 -29.32
N ASP A 207 -3.24 18.90 -28.69
CA ASP A 207 -2.74 17.57 -28.30
C ASP A 207 -3.73 16.49 -28.76
N THR A 208 -4.28 16.61 -29.97
CA THR A 208 -5.14 15.56 -30.53
C THR A 208 -5.06 15.49 -32.05
N ALA A 209 -4.93 14.27 -32.58
CA ALA A 209 -5.22 13.98 -33.98
C ALA A 209 -6.37 12.98 -34.09
N HIS A 210 -7.27 13.23 -35.03
CA HIS A 210 -8.27 12.24 -35.43
C HIS A 210 -7.63 11.29 -36.44
N ILE A 211 -7.92 9.99 -36.33
CA ILE A 211 -7.40 8.92 -37.17
C ILE A 211 -8.54 8.12 -37.78
N LYS A 212 -8.46 7.87 -39.09
CA LYS A 212 -9.47 7.14 -39.87
C LYS A 212 -8.79 6.06 -40.72
N LEU A 213 -9.09 4.80 -40.42
CA LEU A 213 -8.60 3.61 -41.11
C LEU A 213 -9.72 3.01 -41.97
N ILE A 214 -9.45 2.81 -43.26
CA ILE A 214 -10.44 2.41 -44.26
C ILE A 214 -10.01 1.05 -44.82
N ALA A 215 -10.54 -0.03 -44.25
CA ALA A 215 -10.13 -1.38 -44.55
C ALA A 215 -10.96 -2.03 -45.67
N ASN A 216 -10.28 -2.76 -46.56
CA ASN A 216 -10.84 -3.52 -47.66
C ASN A 216 -11.89 -2.71 -48.46
N GLN A 217 -11.44 -1.58 -49.03
CA GLN A 217 -12.28 -0.69 -49.82
C GLN A 217 -12.59 -1.35 -51.16
N ILE A 218 -13.68 -2.12 -51.21
CA ILE A 218 -14.11 -2.96 -52.35
C ILE A 218 -13.11 -4.06 -52.76
N GLY A 219 -11.86 -4.07 -52.26
CA GLY A 219 -10.76 -4.94 -52.67
C GLY A 219 -11.06 -6.44 -52.79
N SER A 220 -11.82 -7.01 -51.85
CA SER A 220 -12.23 -8.43 -51.86
C SER A 220 -13.19 -8.82 -52.99
N LEU A 221 -13.83 -7.84 -53.65
CA LEU A 221 -14.83 -8.05 -54.70
C LEU A 221 -14.22 -8.16 -56.11
N ARG A 222 -12.94 -7.80 -56.30
CA ARG A 222 -12.17 -7.91 -57.57
C ARG A 222 -12.97 -7.51 -58.84
N LEU A 223 -13.74 -6.43 -58.75
CA LEU A 223 -14.69 -6.01 -59.79
C LEU A 223 -14.05 -5.40 -61.05
N PHE A 224 -12.75 -5.10 -60.98
CA PHE A 224 -11.98 -4.50 -62.06
C PHE A 224 -10.69 -5.30 -62.27
N ASN A 225 -10.34 -5.54 -63.54
CA ASN A 225 -8.99 -5.98 -63.89
C ASN A 225 -8.01 -4.78 -63.88
N THR A 226 -6.74 -5.02 -64.21
CA THR A 226 -5.66 -4.01 -64.16
C THR A 226 -5.85 -2.81 -65.10
N TYR A 227 -6.93 -2.75 -65.89
CA TYR A 227 -7.19 -1.70 -66.88
C TYR A 227 -8.68 -1.24 -66.89
N ASN A 228 -9.27 -1.01 -65.71
CA ASN A 228 -10.57 -0.32 -65.49
C ASN A 228 -11.81 -0.85 -66.24
N ASN A 229 -11.71 -2.00 -66.91
CA ASN A 229 -12.82 -2.60 -67.65
C ASN A 229 -13.56 -3.62 -66.76
N ILE A 230 -14.88 -3.46 -66.68
CA ILE A 230 -15.78 -4.45 -66.08
C ILE A 230 -15.94 -5.60 -67.08
N ASP A 231 -15.33 -6.74 -66.80
CA ASP A 231 -15.64 -7.96 -67.56
C ASP A 231 -17.08 -8.42 -67.27
N SER A 232 -17.71 -8.97 -68.31
CA SER A 232 -18.89 -9.84 -68.22
C SER A 232 -18.74 -10.98 -67.22
N SER A 233 -17.53 -11.53 -67.04
CA SER A 233 -17.20 -12.41 -65.92
C SER A 233 -16.80 -11.58 -64.69
N PHE A 234 -17.71 -11.50 -63.73
CA PHE A 234 -17.37 -10.92 -62.42
C PHE A 234 -16.32 -11.79 -61.73
N GLY A 235 -15.26 -11.16 -61.23
CA GLY A 235 -14.25 -11.83 -60.43
C GLY A 235 -14.86 -12.54 -59.22
N THR A 236 -14.37 -13.75 -58.92
CA THR A 236 -14.82 -14.49 -57.74
C THR A 236 -14.48 -13.73 -56.46
N TYR A 237 -15.42 -13.72 -55.52
CA TYR A 237 -15.18 -13.28 -54.14
C TYR A 237 -13.95 -14.00 -53.58
N VAL A 238 -13.02 -13.25 -53.00
CA VAL A 238 -11.95 -13.81 -52.18
C VAL A 238 -12.05 -13.19 -50.80
N GLU A 239 -12.60 -13.96 -49.85
CA GLU A 239 -12.68 -13.56 -48.46
C GLU A 239 -11.30 -13.15 -47.96
N GLN A 240 -11.23 -11.99 -47.31
CA GLN A 240 -10.02 -11.57 -46.61
C GLN A 240 -10.02 -12.22 -45.22
N THR A 241 -9.82 -13.54 -45.20
CA THR A 241 -9.69 -14.32 -43.98
C THR A 241 -8.56 -13.74 -43.12
N ASN A 242 -8.82 -13.56 -41.83
CA ASN A 242 -7.89 -12.94 -40.89
C ASN A 242 -7.40 -11.54 -41.34
N LEU A 243 -8.27 -10.69 -41.88
CA LEU A 243 -7.99 -9.28 -42.19
C LEU A 243 -7.66 -8.48 -40.92
N MET A 244 -6.41 -8.54 -40.50
CA MET A 244 -5.86 -7.80 -39.37
C MET A 244 -5.42 -6.41 -39.83
N VAL A 245 -5.99 -5.38 -39.23
CA VAL A 245 -5.55 -3.97 -39.34
C VAL A 245 -4.77 -3.62 -38.07
N VAL A 246 -3.62 -2.99 -38.21
CA VAL A 246 -2.73 -2.59 -37.12
C VAL A 246 -2.27 -1.15 -37.31
N ASP A 247 -2.27 -0.35 -36.26
CA ASP A 247 -1.87 1.07 -36.28
C ASP A 247 -1.17 1.41 -34.96
N LYS A 248 0.16 1.45 -34.97
CA LYS A 248 0.97 1.81 -33.79
C LYS A 248 1.17 3.31 -33.75
N ILE A 249 0.65 3.96 -32.71
CA ILE A 249 0.64 5.42 -32.62
C ILE A 249 2.07 5.92 -32.34
N PRO A 250 2.64 6.81 -33.18
CA PRO A 250 3.98 7.35 -32.98
C PRO A 250 4.12 8.23 -31.72
N TYR A 251 5.36 8.54 -31.32
CA TYR A 251 5.69 9.40 -30.16
C TYR A 251 4.99 8.98 -28.85
N ASP A 252 4.87 7.67 -28.62
CA ASP A 252 4.14 7.07 -27.50
C ASP A 252 2.73 7.62 -27.32
N GLY A 253 2.08 7.93 -28.45
CA GLY A 253 0.72 8.42 -28.49
C GLY A 253 -0.28 7.38 -27.99
N VAL A 254 -1.40 7.87 -27.46
CA VAL A 254 -2.43 7.08 -26.77
C VAL A 254 -3.78 7.31 -27.44
N ILE A 255 -4.65 6.31 -27.43
CA ILE A 255 -5.97 6.36 -28.09
C ILE A 255 -7.06 6.68 -27.05
N ASP A 256 -8.00 7.58 -27.35
CA ASP A 256 -9.22 7.69 -26.55
C ASP A 256 -10.22 6.60 -26.98
N GLU A 257 -10.23 5.51 -26.21
CA GLU A 257 -11.10 4.34 -26.39
C GLU A 257 -12.60 4.68 -26.55
N ASN A 258 -13.06 5.80 -25.97
CA ASN A 258 -14.45 6.23 -26.07
C ASN A 258 -14.81 6.71 -27.49
N THR A 259 -13.83 7.31 -28.18
CA THR A 259 -13.98 7.83 -29.55
C THR A 259 -13.95 6.74 -30.62
N VAL A 260 -13.39 5.56 -30.30
CA VAL A 260 -13.29 4.42 -31.23
C VAL A 260 -14.67 4.07 -31.75
N SER A 261 -14.85 4.15 -33.06
CA SER A 261 -16.09 3.87 -33.76
C SER A 261 -15.82 3.02 -35.01
N PHE A 262 -16.84 2.25 -35.41
CA PHE A 262 -16.78 1.42 -36.62
C PHE A 262 -17.99 1.71 -37.49
N THR A 263 -17.76 1.92 -38.79
CA THR A 263 -18.81 2.25 -39.77
C THR A 263 -18.66 1.35 -41.00
N ALA A 264 -19.74 0.68 -41.38
CA ALA A 264 -19.86 -0.01 -42.66
C ALA A 264 -20.41 0.96 -43.71
N VAL A 265 -20.09 0.76 -44.98
CA VAL A 265 -20.69 1.56 -46.06
C VAL A 265 -21.21 0.68 -47.18
N ARG A 266 -22.46 0.90 -47.60
CA ARG A 266 -22.97 0.42 -48.88
C ARG A 266 -22.85 1.55 -49.90
N TYR A 267 -21.80 1.50 -50.72
CA TYR A 267 -21.59 2.49 -51.77
C TYR A 267 -22.73 2.44 -52.81
N ASN A 268 -23.21 3.60 -53.23
CA ASN A 268 -23.97 3.75 -54.46
C ASN A 268 -23.05 3.55 -55.67
N TRP A 269 -23.65 3.26 -56.81
CA TRP A 269 -22.95 3.02 -58.07
C TRP A 269 -23.56 3.89 -59.17
N MET A 270 -22.71 4.52 -59.98
CA MET A 270 -23.13 5.34 -61.12
C MET A 270 -22.41 4.92 -62.39
N GLU A 271 -23.07 5.11 -63.53
CA GLU A 271 -22.43 5.01 -64.84
C GLU A 271 -21.64 6.31 -65.13
N VAL A 272 -20.40 6.19 -65.60
CA VAL A 272 -19.56 7.34 -65.97
C VAL A 272 -20.17 8.03 -67.19
N PRO A 273 -20.54 9.33 -67.10
CA PRO A 273 -21.22 10.03 -68.19
C PRO A 273 -20.41 10.11 -69.48
N ALA A 274 -21.08 10.39 -70.61
CA ALA A 274 -20.45 10.59 -71.92
C ALA A 274 -19.36 11.68 -71.95
N ALA A 275 -19.42 12.65 -71.03
CA ALA A 275 -18.41 13.70 -70.87
C ALA A 275 -17.22 13.29 -69.97
N GLY A 276 -17.15 12.02 -69.55
CA GLY A 276 -16.26 11.54 -68.49
C GLY A 276 -16.77 11.87 -67.08
N ASN A 277 -15.94 11.60 -66.08
CA ASN A 277 -16.19 11.93 -64.67
C ASN A 277 -14.88 12.47 -64.06
N ALA A 278 -14.92 13.66 -63.45
CA ALA A 278 -13.73 14.32 -62.89
C ALA A 278 -13.05 13.49 -61.77
N TYR A 279 -13.83 12.76 -60.97
CA TYR A 279 -13.34 11.90 -59.88
C TYR A 279 -12.81 10.55 -60.38
N TYR A 280 -13.13 10.19 -61.62
CA TYR A 280 -12.72 8.97 -62.31
C TYR A 280 -12.18 9.30 -63.70
N ALA A 281 -11.22 10.24 -63.78
CA ALA A 281 -10.67 10.74 -65.04
C ALA A 281 -9.96 9.69 -65.92
N GLN A 282 -9.72 8.48 -65.40
CA GLN A 282 -9.17 7.31 -66.12
C GLN A 282 -10.21 6.21 -66.40
N ALA A 283 -11.50 6.43 -66.10
CA ALA A 283 -12.57 5.48 -66.41
C ALA A 283 -13.25 5.86 -67.74
N THR A 284 -13.44 4.85 -68.60
CA THR A 284 -14.19 5.00 -69.85
C THR A 284 -15.64 5.43 -69.58
N PRO A 285 -16.20 6.36 -70.37
CA PRO A 285 -17.66 6.58 -70.38
C PRO A 285 -18.44 5.27 -70.59
N GLY A 286 -19.51 5.09 -69.82
CA GLY A 286 -20.27 3.83 -69.76
C GLY A 286 -19.77 2.81 -68.74
N THR A 287 -18.59 2.99 -68.12
CA THR A 287 -18.16 2.15 -67.00
C THR A 287 -18.96 2.48 -65.74
N VAL A 288 -19.38 1.46 -64.98
CA VAL A 288 -20.13 1.63 -63.72
C VAL A 288 -19.16 1.65 -62.53
N MET A 289 -19.04 2.80 -61.86
CA MET A 289 -18.11 3.04 -60.76
C MET A 289 -18.85 3.27 -59.43
N PRO A 290 -18.26 2.91 -58.28
CA PRO A 290 -18.81 3.23 -56.97
C PRO A 290 -18.63 4.73 -56.66
N ILE A 291 -19.47 5.28 -55.78
CA ILE A 291 -19.39 6.67 -55.30
C ILE A 291 -19.71 6.78 -53.81
N GLU A 292 -19.25 7.82 -53.13
CA GLU A 292 -19.59 8.12 -51.73
C GLU A 292 -20.89 8.93 -51.60
N TYR A 293 -21.27 9.65 -52.65
CA TYR A 293 -22.44 10.53 -52.67
C TYR A 293 -23.77 9.74 -52.51
N GLN A 294 -24.55 10.14 -51.49
CA GLN A 294 -25.78 9.49 -51.02
C GLN A 294 -25.64 8.00 -50.63
N SER A 295 -24.41 7.51 -50.44
CA SER A 295 -24.15 6.14 -50.01
C SER A 295 -24.59 5.91 -48.56
N ASN A 296 -25.03 4.70 -48.23
CA ASN A 296 -25.53 4.41 -46.89
C ASN A 296 -24.36 4.06 -45.96
N TRP A 297 -24.07 4.97 -45.04
CA TRP A 297 -23.10 4.84 -43.96
C TRP A 297 -23.81 4.33 -42.70
N ILE A 298 -23.33 3.22 -42.14
CA ILE A 298 -24.05 2.46 -41.11
C ILE A 298 -23.11 2.22 -39.92
N PRO A 299 -23.39 2.77 -38.73
CA PRO A 299 -22.62 2.47 -37.53
C PRO A 299 -22.72 0.98 -37.16
N VAL A 300 -21.57 0.32 -37.00
CA VAL A 300 -21.45 -1.13 -36.75
C VAL A 300 -20.59 -1.49 -35.54
N LYS A 301 -20.18 -0.53 -34.68
CA LYS A 301 -19.41 -0.80 -33.44
C LYS A 301 -20.04 -1.91 -32.58
N GLN A 302 -21.37 -2.00 -32.55
CA GLN A 302 -22.12 -3.03 -31.82
C GLN A 302 -21.90 -4.48 -32.30
N TYR A 303 -21.38 -4.68 -33.52
CA TYR A 303 -21.01 -6.00 -34.06
C TYR A 303 -19.52 -6.32 -33.85
N PHE A 304 -18.73 -5.36 -33.40
CA PHE A 304 -17.31 -5.52 -33.12
C PHE A 304 -17.08 -5.84 -31.64
N THR A 305 -16.54 -7.03 -31.34
CA THR A 305 -16.20 -7.41 -29.97
C THR A 305 -14.90 -6.75 -29.52
N GLN A 306 -14.96 -5.98 -28.44
CA GLN A 306 -13.75 -5.39 -27.84
C GLN A 306 -13.01 -6.40 -26.95
N ILE A 307 -11.71 -6.54 -27.20
CA ILE A 307 -10.77 -7.36 -26.46
C ILE A 307 -9.94 -6.45 -25.56
N TYR A 308 -9.99 -6.68 -24.25
CA TYR A 308 -9.24 -5.91 -23.25
C TYR A 308 -7.91 -6.60 -22.90
N GLN A 309 -6.84 -5.82 -22.78
CA GLN A 309 -5.50 -6.30 -22.45
C GLN A 309 -5.43 -6.71 -20.97
N SER A 310 -4.88 -7.90 -20.68
CA SER A 310 -4.55 -8.28 -19.30
C SER A 310 -3.14 -7.79 -18.93
N GLY A 311 -2.88 -7.56 -17.64
CA GLY A 311 -1.54 -7.15 -17.14
C GLY A 311 -0.43 -8.20 -17.35
N SER A 312 -0.74 -9.32 -17.99
CA SER A 312 0.16 -10.41 -18.38
C SER A 312 0.36 -10.51 -19.90
N ASP A 313 -0.30 -9.67 -20.70
CA ASP A 313 -0.25 -9.77 -22.16
C ASP A 313 1.01 -9.15 -22.74
N THR A 314 1.66 -9.90 -23.64
CA THR A 314 2.60 -9.35 -24.61
C THR A 314 1.86 -8.85 -25.84
N TYR A 315 2.55 -8.12 -26.72
CA TYR A 315 1.99 -7.72 -28.02
C TYR A 315 1.47 -8.95 -28.79
N ASP A 316 2.26 -10.02 -28.84
CA ASP A 316 1.90 -11.24 -29.58
C ASP A 316 0.71 -11.99 -28.96
N SER A 317 0.62 -12.08 -27.62
CA SER A 317 -0.52 -12.74 -26.97
C SER A 317 -1.81 -11.95 -27.15
N PHE A 318 -1.74 -10.63 -27.10
CA PHE A 318 -2.90 -9.76 -27.33
C PHE A 318 -3.33 -9.74 -28.81
N TYR A 319 -2.38 -9.61 -29.74
CA TYR A 319 -2.63 -9.72 -31.17
C TYR A 319 -3.27 -11.08 -31.52
N ALA A 320 -2.82 -12.17 -30.90
CA ALA A 320 -3.42 -13.49 -31.06
C ALA A 320 -4.87 -13.56 -30.55
N LYS A 321 -5.21 -12.89 -29.43
CA LYS A 321 -6.59 -12.80 -28.92
C LYS A 321 -7.51 -12.08 -29.91
N VAL A 322 -7.08 -10.93 -30.46
CA VAL A 322 -7.86 -10.21 -31.49
C VAL A 322 -7.97 -11.03 -32.78
N LYS A 323 -6.87 -11.65 -33.24
CA LYS A 323 -6.91 -12.52 -34.43
C LYS A 323 -7.84 -13.72 -34.27
N ALA A 324 -8.02 -14.26 -33.05
CA ALA A 324 -8.87 -15.42 -32.82
C ALA A 324 -10.37 -15.20 -33.09
N GLN A 325 -10.84 -13.95 -33.13
CA GLN A 325 -12.26 -13.62 -33.32
C GLN A 325 -12.48 -12.66 -34.51
N LYS A 326 -13.30 -13.06 -35.49
CA LYS A 326 -13.80 -12.19 -36.56
C LYS A 326 -14.65 -11.06 -35.99
N LEU A 327 -14.62 -9.87 -36.63
CA LEU A 327 -15.23 -8.64 -36.13
C LEU A 327 -14.86 -8.36 -34.67
N SER A 328 -13.57 -8.13 -34.41
CA SER A 328 -13.06 -7.76 -33.09
C SER A 328 -12.00 -6.67 -33.16
N TYR A 329 -11.76 -6.00 -32.04
CA TYR A 329 -10.69 -5.02 -31.90
C TYR A 329 -10.16 -4.94 -30.48
N GLY A 330 -9.00 -4.32 -30.32
CA GLY A 330 -8.42 -3.99 -29.03
C GLY A 330 -7.34 -2.92 -29.16
N ILE A 331 -7.01 -2.30 -28.04
CA ILE A 331 -5.91 -1.36 -27.92
C ILE A 331 -4.82 -2.04 -27.08
N PHE A 332 -3.63 -2.20 -27.64
CA PHE A 332 -2.46 -2.70 -26.91
C PHE A 332 -1.65 -1.52 -26.37
N ARG A 333 -1.61 -1.38 -25.05
CA ARG A 333 -0.73 -0.45 -24.34
C ARG A 333 0.64 -1.09 -24.15
N ASP A 334 1.68 -0.46 -24.70
CA ASP A 334 3.08 -0.87 -24.49
C ASP A 334 3.47 -0.72 -23.01
N PRO A 335 3.83 -1.80 -22.28
CA PRO A 335 4.13 -1.69 -20.85
C PRO A 335 5.41 -0.89 -20.55
N ALA A 336 6.34 -0.80 -21.50
CA ALA A 336 7.59 -0.08 -21.34
C ALA A 336 7.37 1.41 -21.62
N THR A 337 6.97 1.78 -22.84
CA THR A 337 6.85 3.20 -23.22
C THR A 337 5.55 3.81 -22.70
N GLY A 338 4.43 3.12 -22.87
CA GLY A 338 3.09 3.61 -22.55
C GLY A 338 2.33 4.18 -23.74
N GLY A 339 2.84 4.06 -24.96
CA GLY A 339 2.09 4.30 -26.20
C GLY A 339 1.14 3.15 -26.56
N ASP A 340 0.17 3.43 -27.42
CA ASP A 340 -0.85 2.49 -27.88
C ASP A 340 -0.60 1.95 -29.30
N THR A 341 -1.12 0.76 -29.53
CA THR A 341 -1.32 0.18 -30.87
C THR A 341 -2.77 -0.28 -31.01
N PHE A 342 -3.50 0.28 -31.97
CA PHE A 342 -4.82 -0.22 -32.37
C PHE A 342 -4.65 -1.51 -33.18
N ILE A 343 -5.45 -2.53 -32.86
CA ILE A 343 -5.45 -3.82 -33.54
C ILE A 343 -6.91 -4.22 -33.77
N ALA A 344 -7.29 -4.55 -35.00
CA ALA A 344 -8.64 -5.02 -35.33
C ALA A 344 -8.63 -6.19 -36.32
N ASN A 345 -9.46 -7.20 -36.08
CA ASN A 345 -9.77 -8.26 -37.03
C ASN A 345 -11.08 -7.92 -37.75
N MET A 346 -10.95 -7.36 -38.95
CA MET A 346 -12.06 -6.95 -39.82
C MET A 346 -12.47 -8.04 -40.83
N SER A 347 -12.02 -9.29 -40.62
CA SER A 347 -12.49 -10.45 -41.39
C SER A 347 -13.99 -10.64 -41.14
N ASN A 348 -14.78 -10.81 -42.22
CA ASN A 348 -16.23 -10.95 -42.14
C ASN A 348 -16.78 -11.99 -43.14
N ASP A 349 -17.64 -12.86 -42.62
CA ASP A 349 -18.42 -13.89 -43.34
C ASP A 349 -19.91 -13.89 -42.96
N SER A 350 -20.28 -13.11 -41.94
CA SER A 350 -21.48 -13.29 -41.12
C SER A 350 -22.36 -12.04 -41.09
N LEU A 351 -21.79 -10.84 -40.99
CA LEU A 351 -22.55 -9.58 -41.06
C LEU A 351 -22.87 -9.24 -42.52
N LYS A 352 -24.16 -9.28 -42.89
CA LYS A 352 -24.64 -8.98 -44.24
C LYS A 352 -25.22 -7.57 -44.36
N TYR A 353 -25.18 -6.99 -45.56
CA TYR A 353 -25.91 -5.75 -45.85
C TYR A 353 -27.42 -5.90 -45.66
N THR A 354 -27.98 -7.11 -45.87
CA THR A 354 -29.40 -7.40 -45.60
C THR A 354 -29.78 -7.35 -44.12
N ASP A 355 -28.82 -7.53 -43.21
CA ASP A 355 -29.08 -7.50 -41.76
C ASP A 355 -29.10 -6.05 -41.25
N LEU A 356 -28.34 -5.18 -41.92
CA LEU A 356 -28.25 -3.74 -41.67
C LEU A 356 -29.33 -2.94 -42.41
N GLU A 357 -29.72 -3.38 -43.60
CA GLU A 357 -30.75 -2.76 -44.44
C GLU A 357 -31.79 -3.80 -44.92
N PRO A 358 -32.73 -4.26 -44.06
CA PRO A 358 -33.68 -5.33 -44.40
C PRO A 358 -34.53 -5.09 -45.64
N ASN A 359 -34.76 -3.81 -45.99
CA ASN A 359 -35.50 -3.41 -47.20
C ASN A 359 -34.80 -3.78 -48.52
N LEU A 360 -33.52 -4.19 -48.49
CA LEU A 360 -32.81 -4.70 -49.67
C LEU A 360 -33.15 -6.16 -50.00
N ALA A 361 -33.71 -6.91 -49.04
CA ALA A 361 -34.00 -8.32 -49.21
C ALA A 361 -34.98 -8.59 -50.36
N GLY A 362 -34.50 -9.24 -51.42
CA GLY A 362 -35.31 -9.61 -52.59
C GLY A 362 -35.35 -8.57 -53.72
N ILE A 363 -34.60 -7.47 -53.66
CA ILE A 363 -34.51 -6.52 -54.78
C ILE A 363 -33.70 -7.12 -55.94
N ALA A 364 -34.38 -7.84 -56.84
CA ALA A 364 -33.81 -8.41 -58.06
C ALA A 364 -33.55 -7.35 -59.15
N LYS A 365 -32.68 -6.37 -58.88
CA LYS A 365 -32.07 -5.53 -59.92
C LYS A 365 -30.82 -6.21 -60.50
N ILE A 366 -30.61 -6.01 -61.80
CA ILE A 366 -29.50 -6.60 -62.55
C ILE A 366 -28.18 -6.06 -61.97
N LYS A 367 -27.31 -6.96 -61.47
CA LYS A 367 -26.03 -6.67 -60.78
C LYS A 367 -26.15 -6.02 -59.38
N ASP A 368 -26.95 -6.58 -58.48
CA ASP A 368 -26.77 -6.30 -57.05
C ASP A 368 -25.42 -6.88 -56.55
N ILE A 369 -24.43 -6.01 -56.37
CA ILE A 369 -23.08 -6.35 -55.89
C ILE A 369 -23.09 -6.78 -54.42
N TYR A 370 -24.08 -6.31 -53.65
CA TYR A 370 -24.19 -6.49 -52.20
C TYR A 370 -25.21 -7.56 -51.78
N GLY A 371 -25.84 -8.22 -52.76
CA GLY A 371 -26.81 -9.28 -52.53
C GLY A 371 -26.20 -10.67 -52.34
N VAL A 372 -27.02 -11.63 -51.88
CA VAL A 372 -26.63 -13.03 -51.66
C VAL A 372 -26.17 -13.76 -52.93
N ASN A 373 -26.61 -13.32 -54.11
CA ASN A 373 -26.17 -13.83 -55.41
C ASN A 373 -25.10 -12.95 -56.09
N GLY A 374 -24.63 -11.90 -55.41
CA GLY A 374 -23.63 -10.96 -55.91
C GLY A 374 -22.20 -11.32 -55.50
N PRO A 375 -21.16 -10.62 -56.02
CA PRO A 375 -19.75 -10.90 -55.72
C PRO A 375 -19.34 -10.71 -54.25
N SER A 376 -20.23 -10.23 -53.37
CA SER A 376 -20.02 -10.17 -51.92
C SER A 376 -20.57 -11.37 -51.14
N ASN A 377 -21.45 -12.18 -51.73
CA ASN A 377 -22.31 -13.15 -51.02
C ASN A 377 -23.00 -12.52 -49.79
N GLY A 378 -23.59 -11.34 -50.01
CA GLY A 378 -24.27 -10.53 -49.00
C GLY A 378 -23.36 -9.78 -48.01
N ASN A 379 -22.08 -10.13 -47.90
CA ASN A 379 -21.20 -9.66 -46.81
C ASN A 379 -20.93 -8.16 -46.87
N VAL A 380 -20.91 -7.52 -45.70
CA VAL A 380 -20.21 -6.23 -45.54
C VAL A 380 -18.72 -6.44 -45.80
N VAL A 381 -18.18 -5.72 -46.79
CA VAL A 381 -16.77 -5.86 -47.21
C VAL A 381 -15.88 -4.71 -46.76
N THR A 382 -16.41 -3.50 -46.66
CA THR A 382 -15.63 -2.30 -46.34
C THR A 382 -16.00 -1.78 -44.97
N PHE A 383 -15.01 -1.65 -44.10
CA PHE A 383 -15.14 -1.13 -42.74
C PHE A 383 -14.24 0.09 -42.57
N PHE A 384 -14.79 1.10 -41.90
CA PHE A 384 -14.05 2.25 -41.39
C PHE A 384 -13.89 2.06 -39.88
N ALA A 385 -12.69 2.32 -39.36
CA ALA A 385 -12.46 2.50 -37.93
C ALA A 385 -11.92 3.92 -37.69
N GLU A 386 -12.55 4.66 -36.78
CA GLU A 386 -12.27 6.07 -36.52
C GLU A 386 -12.06 6.29 -35.01
N PHE A 387 -10.99 7.00 -34.63
CA PHE A 387 -10.62 7.26 -33.24
C PHE A 387 -9.69 8.49 -33.11
N ASP A 388 -9.72 9.17 -31.97
CA ASP A 388 -8.80 10.25 -31.63
C ASP A 388 -7.57 9.74 -30.85
N THR A 389 -6.43 10.41 -31.03
CA THR A 389 -5.14 10.11 -30.38
C THR A 389 -4.52 11.33 -29.72
N HIS A 390 -3.86 11.15 -28.58
CA HIS A 390 -3.10 12.17 -27.83
C HIS A 390 -1.61 11.82 -27.79
N TYR A 391 -0.72 12.80 -27.64
CA TYR A 391 0.73 12.62 -27.82
C TYR A 391 1.53 13.09 -26.61
N PRO A 392 1.48 12.38 -25.47
CA PRO A 392 1.99 12.87 -24.19
C PRO A 392 3.50 13.19 -24.18
N SER A 393 4.31 12.59 -25.06
CA SER A 393 5.74 12.86 -25.17
C SER A 393 6.09 14.15 -25.95
N ILE A 394 5.18 14.65 -26.79
CA ILE A 394 5.37 15.87 -27.56
C ILE A 394 5.16 17.07 -26.63
N THR A 395 6.10 18.01 -26.61
CA THR A 395 6.12 19.17 -25.69
C THR A 395 6.08 20.53 -26.40
N GLY A 396 6.10 20.55 -27.73
CA GLY A 396 6.07 21.75 -28.57
C GLY A 396 5.32 21.49 -29.88
N LEU A 397 5.87 21.98 -31.00
CA LEU A 397 5.39 21.71 -32.35
C LEU A 397 6.18 20.56 -32.99
N GLU A 398 5.48 19.54 -33.49
CA GLU A 398 6.07 18.35 -34.12
C GLU A 398 5.20 17.84 -35.28
N ASN A 399 5.82 17.40 -36.38
CA ASN A 399 5.12 16.84 -37.54
C ASN A 399 5.07 15.31 -37.48
N VAL A 400 3.99 14.78 -36.90
CA VAL A 400 3.77 13.35 -36.72
C VAL A 400 3.42 12.70 -38.05
N THR A 401 4.11 11.60 -38.41
CA THR A 401 3.71 10.71 -39.51
C THR A 401 3.32 9.36 -38.92
N ASN A 402 2.06 8.98 -39.07
CA ASN A 402 1.53 7.70 -38.58
C ASN A 402 1.24 6.75 -39.75
N THR A 403 1.70 5.50 -39.64
CA THR A 403 1.55 4.42 -40.61
C THR A 403 0.70 3.29 -40.04
N GLY A 404 -0.38 2.96 -40.75
CA GLY A 404 -1.17 1.75 -40.51
C GLY A 404 -0.79 0.65 -41.50
N GLU A 405 -0.83 -0.60 -41.03
CA GLU A 405 -0.63 -1.80 -41.82
C GLU A 405 -1.91 -2.65 -41.85
N VAL A 406 -2.09 -3.41 -42.93
CA VAL A 406 -3.14 -4.43 -43.02
C VAL A 406 -2.60 -5.71 -43.60
N LYS A 407 -3.06 -6.85 -43.07
CA LYS A 407 -2.69 -8.19 -43.49
C LYS A 407 -3.87 -9.13 -43.39
N SER A 408 -4.23 -9.76 -44.50
CA SER A 408 -5.07 -10.97 -44.53
C SER A 408 -4.20 -12.20 -44.78
N ASP A 409 -4.81 -13.39 -44.83
CA ASP A 409 -4.14 -14.59 -45.32
C ASP A 409 -3.91 -14.57 -46.86
N GLN A 410 -4.36 -13.51 -47.57
CA GLN A 410 -4.34 -13.39 -49.04
C GLN A 410 -3.51 -12.21 -49.55
N ALA A 411 -3.37 -11.14 -48.77
CA ALA A 411 -2.71 -9.89 -49.19
C ALA A 411 -2.22 -9.06 -47.99
N THR A 412 -1.32 -8.12 -48.27
CA THR A 412 -0.81 -7.11 -47.32
C THR A 412 -0.78 -5.75 -48.00
N ASP A 413 -1.12 -4.69 -47.29
CA ASP A 413 -1.09 -3.30 -47.76
C ASP A 413 -0.72 -2.36 -46.58
N SER A 414 -0.34 -1.13 -46.86
CA SER A 414 -0.05 -0.13 -45.82
C SER A 414 -0.32 1.29 -46.30
N ALA A 415 -0.70 2.17 -45.37
CA ALA A 415 -1.02 3.56 -45.64
C ALA A 415 -0.50 4.46 -44.53
N SER A 416 -0.04 5.66 -44.88
CA SER A 416 0.49 6.63 -43.94
C SER A 416 -0.17 7.98 -44.13
N VAL A 417 -0.26 8.76 -43.04
CA VAL A 417 -0.72 10.15 -43.05
C VAL A 417 0.12 10.99 -42.10
N SER A 418 0.27 12.27 -42.40
CA SER A 418 1.06 13.21 -41.61
C SER A 418 0.21 14.40 -41.17
N TYR A 419 0.39 14.84 -39.92
CA TYR A 419 -0.31 15.97 -39.30
C TYR A 419 0.57 16.62 -38.23
N THR A 420 0.26 17.86 -37.85
CA THR A 420 1.08 18.65 -36.92
C THR A 420 0.44 18.70 -35.53
N ILE A 421 1.15 18.25 -34.51
CA ILE A 421 0.78 18.45 -33.10
C ILE A 421 1.51 19.70 -32.62
N ASP A 422 0.81 20.69 -32.05
CA ASP A 422 1.42 21.92 -31.56
C ASP A 422 0.91 22.31 -30.18
N LYS A 423 1.62 21.84 -29.15
CA LYS A 423 1.34 22.18 -27.75
C LYS A 423 1.87 23.54 -27.33
N SER A 424 2.68 24.22 -28.14
CA SER A 424 3.15 25.58 -27.83
C SER A 424 2.00 26.60 -27.88
N SER A 425 0.89 26.23 -28.53
CA SER A 425 -0.37 26.98 -28.55
C SER A 425 -1.28 26.78 -27.33
N GLY A 426 -0.99 25.80 -26.44
CA GLY A 426 -1.86 25.39 -25.34
C GLY A 426 -1.67 26.18 -24.05
N THR A 427 -2.76 26.48 -23.33
CA THR A 427 -2.74 27.27 -22.08
C THR A 427 -2.58 26.45 -20.79
N ALA A 428 -2.33 25.14 -20.89
CA ALA A 428 -2.23 24.22 -19.75
C ALA A 428 -0.79 23.76 -19.53
N SER A 429 -0.30 23.83 -18.29
CA SER A 429 1.08 23.47 -17.95
C SER A 429 1.20 22.11 -17.23
N VAL A 430 0.11 21.37 -17.12
CA VAL A 430 0.10 19.99 -16.58
C VAL A 430 -0.57 19.08 -17.60
N ALA A 431 0.16 18.05 -18.03
CA ALA A 431 -0.32 17.08 -19.01
C ALA A 431 -1.60 16.36 -18.53
N ALA A 432 -2.42 15.90 -19.47
CA ALA A 432 -3.61 15.13 -19.13
C ALA A 432 -3.26 13.82 -18.40
N GLY A 433 -4.16 13.34 -17.54
CA GLY A 433 -3.92 12.15 -16.71
C GLY A 433 -2.74 12.28 -15.72
N THR A 434 -2.32 13.50 -15.39
CA THR A 434 -1.22 13.79 -14.46
C THR A 434 -1.72 14.52 -13.21
N VAL A 435 -1.13 14.23 -12.05
CA VAL A 435 -1.31 14.99 -10.80
C VAL A 435 0.06 15.34 -10.23
N ILE A 436 0.33 16.64 -10.06
CA ILE A 436 1.52 17.18 -9.40
C ILE A 436 1.18 17.53 -7.95
N VAL A 437 2.02 17.10 -7.02
CA VAL A 437 1.86 17.35 -5.57
C VAL A 437 3.12 18.02 -5.06
N LYS A 438 3.00 19.18 -4.40
CA LYS A 438 4.10 19.82 -3.66
C LYS A 438 3.85 19.74 -2.16
N ALA A 439 4.69 19.01 -1.42
CA ALA A 439 4.66 18.98 0.04
C ALA A 439 5.48 20.15 0.64
N VAL A 440 4.92 20.87 1.61
CA VAL A 440 5.53 22.06 2.27
C VAL A 440 5.27 22.09 3.77
N ASP A 441 6.07 22.83 4.54
CA ASP A 441 5.68 23.22 5.92
C ASP A 441 4.43 24.13 5.84
N ALA A 442 3.42 23.82 6.63
CA ALA A 442 2.18 24.58 6.74
C ALA A 442 2.38 26.00 7.28
N ASN A 443 3.41 26.22 8.10
CA ASN A 443 3.65 27.47 8.81
C ASN A 443 4.29 28.55 7.91
N ASP A 444 5.15 28.18 6.96
CA ASP A 444 5.79 29.11 6.03
C ASP A 444 5.25 28.99 4.58
N ASN A 445 4.80 27.78 4.19
CA ASN A 445 4.38 27.38 2.84
C ASN A 445 5.49 27.52 1.76
N THR A 446 6.75 27.73 2.17
CA THR A 446 7.92 27.87 1.29
C THR A 446 8.91 26.72 1.42
N ASP A 447 9.26 26.30 2.63
CA ASP A 447 10.11 25.14 2.90
C ASP A 447 9.46 23.86 2.35
N VAL A 448 10.29 23.03 1.71
CA VAL A 448 9.84 21.90 0.89
C VAL A 448 10.18 20.56 1.55
N ILE A 449 9.25 19.61 1.48
CA ILE A 449 9.37 18.34 2.21
C ILE A 449 9.69 17.20 1.24
N PRO A 450 10.96 16.75 1.11
CA PRO A 450 11.31 15.56 0.36
C PRO A 450 10.87 14.28 1.09
N SER A 451 10.83 13.15 0.39
CA SER A 451 10.52 11.81 0.93
C SER A 451 9.11 11.60 1.52
N ALA A 452 8.22 12.59 1.47
CA ALA A 452 6.80 12.40 1.75
C ALA A 452 6.16 11.52 0.66
N THR A 453 5.42 10.48 1.05
CA THR A 453 4.85 9.51 0.10
C THR A 453 3.35 9.64 0.03
N PHE A 454 2.84 9.65 -1.20
CA PHE A 454 1.45 9.83 -1.55
C PHE A 454 0.94 8.65 -2.38
N LYS A 455 -0.38 8.45 -2.39
CA LYS A 455 -1.09 7.56 -3.30
C LYS A 455 -2.31 8.22 -3.93
N ILE A 456 -2.80 7.62 -5.01
CA ILE A 456 -4.14 7.86 -5.53
C ILE A 456 -5.07 6.70 -5.16
N GLN A 457 -6.29 7.02 -4.75
CA GLN A 457 -7.41 6.08 -4.65
C GLN A 457 -8.47 6.41 -5.69
N ARG A 458 -9.19 5.40 -6.23
CA ARG A 458 -10.36 5.61 -7.12
C ARG A 458 -11.66 5.18 -6.43
N LYS A 459 -12.78 5.82 -6.78
CA LYS A 459 -14.12 5.47 -6.28
C LYS A 459 -14.70 4.33 -7.11
N ILE A 460 -15.08 3.22 -6.48
CA ILE A 460 -15.78 2.08 -7.10
C ILE A 460 -16.97 1.71 -6.21
N ASN A 461 -18.18 1.65 -6.75
CA ASN A 461 -19.40 1.29 -6.02
C ASN A 461 -19.58 2.11 -4.71
N ASN A 462 -19.26 3.40 -4.77
CA ASN A 462 -19.18 4.37 -3.66
C ASN A 462 -18.08 4.12 -2.59
N THR A 463 -17.26 3.09 -2.73
CA THR A 463 -16.12 2.79 -1.86
C THR A 463 -14.80 3.31 -2.46
N TRP A 464 -13.89 3.79 -1.61
CA TRP A 464 -12.53 4.16 -2.01
C TRP A 464 -11.59 2.96 -2.00
N VAL A 465 -10.88 2.72 -3.11
CA VAL A 465 -9.85 1.68 -3.22
C VAL A 465 -8.55 2.25 -3.76
N ASP A 466 -7.40 1.72 -3.33
CA ASP A 466 -6.09 2.09 -3.89
C ASP A 466 -6.09 1.88 -5.41
N TYR A 467 -5.67 2.90 -6.18
CA TYR A 467 -5.59 2.83 -7.64
C TYR A 467 -4.29 2.14 -8.07
N PHE A 468 -4.28 1.53 -9.25
CA PHE A 468 -3.12 0.81 -9.78
C PHE A 468 -2.82 1.25 -11.21
N ILE A 469 -1.56 1.64 -11.46
CA ILE A 469 -1.03 2.08 -12.75
C ILE A 469 -0.03 1.01 -13.21
N ARG A 470 -0.23 0.45 -14.42
CA ARG A 470 0.57 -0.66 -14.97
C ARG A 470 0.75 -1.83 -13.98
N GLY A 471 -0.30 -2.17 -13.23
CA GLY A 471 -0.30 -3.25 -12.23
C GLY A 471 0.41 -2.94 -10.89
N ARG A 472 1.00 -1.76 -10.73
CA ARG A 472 1.61 -1.29 -9.46
C ARG A 472 0.67 -0.32 -8.77
N LYS A 473 0.65 -0.31 -7.42
CA LYS A 473 -0.12 0.68 -6.66
C LYS A 473 0.33 2.08 -7.09
N ALA A 474 -0.62 2.98 -7.32
CA ALA A 474 -0.38 4.35 -7.76
C ALA A 474 0.17 5.17 -6.59
N THR A 475 1.47 5.05 -6.34
CA THR A 475 2.24 5.77 -5.30
C THR A 475 3.31 6.66 -5.93
N ALA A 476 3.53 7.83 -5.34
CA ALA A 476 4.61 8.74 -5.70
C ALA A 476 5.22 9.36 -4.43
N THR A 477 6.54 9.55 -4.43
CA THR A 477 7.30 10.10 -3.29
C THR A 477 7.96 11.41 -3.71
N THR A 478 7.98 12.41 -2.83
CA THR A 478 8.51 13.74 -3.15
C THR A 478 10.02 13.75 -3.32
N ASN A 479 10.47 14.42 -4.38
CA ASN A 479 11.89 14.66 -4.64
C ASN A 479 12.48 15.78 -3.73
N ALA A 480 13.75 16.12 -3.93
CA ALA A 480 14.46 17.18 -3.20
C ALA A 480 13.81 18.58 -3.27
N SER A 481 12.89 18.82 -4.21
CA SER A 481 12.12 20.07 -4.34
C SER A 481 10.73 19.98 -3.70
N GLY A 482 10.45 18.92 -2.94
CA GLY A 482 9.15 18.62 -2.36
C GLY A 482 8.09 18.17 -3.37
N ILE A 483 8.46 17.83 -4.60
CA ILE A 483 7.52 17.52 -5.70
C ILE A 483 7.41 16.01 -5.93
N ALA A 484 6.17 15.51 -5.90
CA ALA A 484 5.79 14.18 -6.37
C ALA A 484 4.86 14.30 -7.59
N THR A 485 4.89 13.31 -8.49
CA THR A 485 4.09 13.33 -9.72
C THR A 485 3.49 11.95 -9.99
N PHE A 486 2.17 11.91 -10.21
CA PHE A 486 1.46 10.75 -10.76
C PHE A 486 1.19 10.99 -12.24
N SER A 487 1.34 9.95 -13.08
CA SER A 487 1.05 10.01 -14.51
C SER A 487 0.38 8.73 -15.01
N GLY A 488 -0.52 8.83 -15.98
CA GLY A 488 -1.30 7.70 -16.48
C GLY A 488 -2.58 7.41 -15.69
N LEU A 489 -3.19 8.45 -15.11
CA LEU A 489 -4.55 8.38 -14.58
C LEU A 489 -5.57 8.40 -15.73
N SER A 490 -6.54 7.49 -15.70
CA SER A 490 -7.64 7.43 -16.67
C SER A 490 -8.79 8.38 -16.31
N VAL A 491 -9.85 8.40 -17.13
CA VAL A 491 -11.17 8.94 -16.73
C VAL A 491 -11.66 8.23 -15.47
N GLY A 492 -12.23 8.98 -14.52
CA GLY A 492 -12.71 8.45 -13.24
C GLY A 492 -12.80 9.48 -12.11
N ASN A 493 -13.31 9.02 -10.97
CA ASN A 493 -13.37 9.79 -9.71
C ASN A 493 -12.28 9.30 -8.75
N TYR A 494 -11.48 10.22 -8.25
CA TYR A 494 -10.24 9.96 -7.52
C TYR A 494 -10.15 10.77 -6.23
N ARG A 495 -9.26 10.34 -5.33
CA ARG A 495 -8.71 11.21 -4.29
C ARG A 495 -7.22 11.01 -4.10
N LEU A 496 -6.52 12.10 -3.80
CA LEU A 496 -5.14 12.09 -3.32
C LEU A 496 -5.13 11.74 -1.82
N VAL A 497 -4.21 10.88 -1.41
CA VAL A 497 -4.00 10.52 0.00
C VAL A 497 -2.50 10.49 0.29
N GLN A 498 -2.05 11.19 1.32
CA GLN A 498 -0.69 11.05 1.85
C GLN A 498 -0.59 9.84 2.77
N GLU A 499 0.46 9.03 2.61
CA GLU A 499 0.75 7.84 3.42
C GLU A 499 1.96 8.04 4.35
N SER A 500 2.87 8.99 4.06
CA SER A 500 3.99 9.34 4.95
C SER A 500 4.47 10.79 4.80
N SER A 501 5.27 11.25 5.75
CA SER A 501 6.10 12.47 5.68
C SER A 501 7.53 12.15 6.13
N LEU A 502 8.41 13.15 6.12
CA LEU A 502 9.80 13.08 6.59
C LEU A 502 9.91 13.55 8.05
N GLY A 503 10.62 12.80 8.90
CA GLY A 503 10.92 13.21 10.27
C GLY A 503 9.68 13.48 11.11
N ASP A 504 9.72 14.53 11.94
CA ASP A 504 8.69 14.88 12.92
C ASP A 504 7.49 15.64 12.31
N TYR A 505 7.42 15.74 10.98
CA TYR A 505 6.27 16.31 10.26
C TYR A 505 5.08 15.35 10.28
N ILE A 506 3.97 15.76 10.87
CA ILE A 506 2.66 15.12 10.69
C ILE A 506 1.91 15.74 9.51
N PHE A 507 0.90 15.04 9.01
CA PHE A 507 0.02 15.49 7.94
C PHE A 507 -1.41 15.10 8.28
N ASN A 508 -2.37 15.92 7.85
CA ASN A 508 -3.77 15.52 7.76
C ASN A 508 -4.08 15.13 6.30
N ASN A 509 -5.23 14.50 6.04
CA ASN A 509 -5.69 14.21 4.67
C ASN A 509 -6.93 15.07 4.33
N ASP A 510 -6.95 16.27 4.91
CA ASP A 510 -8.14 17.10 5.10
C ASP A 510 -7.84 18.58 4.77
N GLU A 511 -6.67 18.88 4.19
CA GLU A 511 -6.22 20.21 3.77
C GLU A 511 -5.39 20.12 2.46
N PHE A 512 -5.92 20.71 1.39
CA PHE A 512 -5.28 20.76 0.07
C PHE A 512 -5.38 22.18 -0.50
N LYS A 513 -4.25 22.78 -0.88
CA LYS A 513 -4.15 24.17 -1.35
C LYS A 513 -3.92 24.23 -2.87
N PRO A 514 -4.53 25.18 -3.61
CA PRO A 514 -4.20 25.39 -5.02
C PRO A 514 -2.69 25.62 -5.22
N ASN A 515 -2.12 25.08 -6.29
CA ASN A 515 -0.71 25.34 -6.64
C ASN A 515 -0.62 26.34 -7.82
N PRO A 516 -0.45 27.65 -7.56
CA PRO A 516 -0.50 28.68 -8.60
C PRO A 516 0.71 28.67 -9.56
N ALA A 517 1.71 27.82 -9.32
CA ALA A 517 2.81 27.62 -10.26
C ALA A 517 2.43 26.82 -11.51
N TYR A 518 1.19 26.29 -11.58
CA TYR A 518 0.71 25.47 -12.68
C TYR A 518 -0.70 25.86 -13.15
N ALA A 519 -0.92 25.85 -14.46
CA ALA A 519 -2.25 25.93 -15.06
C ALA A 519 -2.85 24.52 -15.22
N THR A 520 -3.95 24.28 -14.51
CA THR A 520 -4.60 22.97 -14.30
C THR A 520 -6.04 22.95 -14.82
N ALA A 521 -6.68 21.79 -14.84
CA ALA A 521 -8.14 21.69 -15.09
C ALA A 521 -9.01 22.06 -13.87
N GLY A 522 -8.43 22.61 -12.81
CA GLY A 522 -9.12 22.93 -11.56
C GLY A 522 -8.29 22.61 -10.31
N THR A 523 -8.94 22.66 -9.15
CA THR A 523 -8.36 22.34 -7.84
C THR A 523 -8.96 21.03 -7.32
N LEU A 524 -8.19 20.29 -6.52
CA LEU A 524 -8.73 19.22 -5.68
C LEU A 524 -9.70 19.82 -4.64
N VAL A 525 -10.65 19.03 -4.15
CA VAL A 525 -11.52 19.43 -3.03
C VAL A 525 -10.65 19.66 -1.79
N ALA A 526 -10.63 20.92 -1.32
CA ALA A 526 -9.69 21.41 -0.32
C ALA A 526 -9.71 20.65 1.01
N THR A 527 -10.78 19.93 1.33
CA THR A 527 -10.96 19.20 2.60
C THR A 527 -10.99 17.68 2.47
N THR A 528 -10.75 17.11 1.28
CA THR A 528 -10.81 15.64 1.07
C THR A 528 -9.86 15.10 -0.01
N GLY A 529 -9.19 15.98 -0.75
CA GLY A 529 -8.32 15.59 -1.87
C GLY A 529 -9.06 14.99 -3.06
N GLU A 530 -10.40 15.03 -3.09
CA GLU A 530 -11.22 14.48 -4.18
C GLU A 530 -11.07 15.29 -5.49
N PHE A 531 -11.02 14.61 -6.62
CA PHE A 531 -11.02 15.20 -7.97
C PHE A 531 -11.60 14.22 -9.01
N SER A 532 -12.05 14.76 -10.15
CA SER A 532 -12.63 13.97 -11.25
C SER A 532 -11.91 14.26 -12.56
N ILE A 533 -11.47 13.20 -13.24
CA ILE A 533 -11.03 13.24 -14.64
C ILE A 533 -12.23 12.82 -15.48
N THR A 534 -12.70 13.73 -16.32
CA THR A 534 -13.97 13.63 -17.08
C THR A 534 -13.76 13.33 -18.56
N SER A 535 -12.57 13.61 -19.10
CA SER A 535 -12.13 13.22 -20.45
C SER A 535 -10.64 12.86 -20.46
N ALA A 536 -10.18 12.11 -21.47
CA ALA A 536 -8.75 11.85 -21.67
C ALA A 536 -7.94 13.12 -22.01
N THR A 537 -8.62 14.16 -22.50
CA THR A 537 -8.06 15.49 -22.83
C THR A 537 -7.96 16.46 -21.64
N GLN A 538 -8.59 16.17 -20.50
CA GLN A 538 -8.65 17.11 -19.39
C GLN A 538 -7.23 17.37 -18.83
N PRO A 539 -6.77 18.64 -18.77
CA PRO A 539 -5.47 18.98 -18.19
C PRO A 539 -5.27 18.42 -16.78
N GLY A 540 -4.02 18.15 -16.42
CA GLY A 540 -3.71 17.59 -15.12
C GLY A 540 -4.01 18.55 -13.96
N PHE A 541 -3.92 18.01 -12.74
CA PHE A 541 -4.12 18.77 -11.51
C PHE A 541 -2.77 19.07 -10.84
N ALA A 542 -2.73 20.15 -10.07
CA ALA A 542 -1.59 20.49 -9.23
C ALA A 542 -2.10 21.01 -7.88
N THR A 543 -1.52 20.49 -6.79
CA THR A 543 -1.87 20.86 -5.43
C THR A 543 -0.60 21.11 -4.60
N ILE A 544 -0.73 21.96 -3.60
CA ILE A 544 0.15 22.01 -2.45
C ILE A 544 -0.52 21.18 -1.35
N VAL A 545 0.27 20.39 -0.61
CA VAL A 545 -0.18 19.67 0.59
C VAL A 545 0.67 20.17 1.77
N PRO A 546 0.04 20.77 2.80
CA PRO A 546 0.74 21.27 3.97
C PRO A 546 0.94 20.14 4.99
N ASN A 547 2.18 19.90 5.38
CA ASN A 547 2.52 19.10 6.55
C ASN A 547 2.93 20.04 7.69
N TYR A 548 2.73 19.59 8.91
CA TYR A 548 2.99 20.37 10.11
C TYR A 548 4.16 19.72 10.86
N LEU A 549 5.23 20.46 11.16
CA LEU A 549 6.16 20.01 12.20
C LEU A 549 5.38 19.75 13.49
N SER A 550 5.76 18.73 14.25
CA SER A 550 5.12 18.41 15.52
C SER A 550 6.14 18.18 16.63
N VAL A 551 5.73 18.46 17.86
CA VAL A 551 6.43 18.03 19.08
C VAL A 551 5.41 17.56 20.11
N SER A 552 5.65 16.39 20.71
CA SER A 552 4.90 15.88 21.86
C SER A 552 5.52 16.38 23.15
N VAL A 553 4.68 16.73 24.13
CA VAL A 553 5.10 17.08 25.50
C VAL A 553 4.18 16.36 26.49
N LYS A 554 4.76 15.78 27.53
CA LYS A 554 4.00 15.30 28.70
C LYS A 554 4.14 16.31 29.83
N ILE A 555 3.10 16.42 30.67
CA ILE A 555 3.16 17.16 31.92
C ILE A 555 3.29 16.14 33.04
N SER A 556 4.45 16.14 33.71
CA SER A 556 4.75 15.36 34.91
C SER A 556 4.60 16.22 36.17
N GLY A 557 4.30 15.59 37.30
CA GLY A 557 4.21 16.27 38.59
C GLY A 557 4.29 15.33 39.79
N SER A 558 4.25 15.91 40.99
CA SER A 558 4.49 15.19 42.26
C SER A 558 3.38 15.40 43.29
N LYS A 559 3.29 14.45 44.23
CA LYS A 559 2.28 14.45 45.29
C LYS A 559 2.89 14.05 46.64
N GLU A 560 2.84 14.97 47.59
CA GLU A 560 3.18 14.71 48.98
C GLU A 560 1.92 14.26 49.76
N TYR A 561 2.07 13.26 50.63
CA TYR A 561 1.05 12.86 51.61
C TYR A 561 1.65 12.97 53.00
N VAL A 562 0.98 13.69 53.90
CA VAL A 562 1.39 13.78 55.32
C VAL A 562 0.21 13.59 56.27
N ASP A 563 0.52 13.27 57.52
CA ASP A 563 -0.41 13.44 58.64
C ASP A 563 -0.56 14.94 59.04
N GLN A 564 -1.48 15.22 59.97
CA GLN A 564 -1.66 16.58 60.51
C GLN A 564 -0.49 17.14 61.35
N ASN A 565 0.55 16.34 61.64
CA ASN A 565 1.82 16.80 62.22
C ASN A 565 2.91 17.08 61.16
N ASN A 566 2.60 16.92 59.87
CA ASN A 566 3.56 16.98 58.76
C ASN A 566 4.62 15.83 58.79
N VAL A 567 4.21 14.62 59.19
CA VAL A 567 4.96 13.37 59.01
C VAL A 567 4.53 12.71 57.70
N GLU A 568 5.48 12.32 56.85
CA GLU A 568 5.23 11.68 55.55
C GLU A 568 4.58 10.29 55.68
N ILE A 569 3.57 9.99 54.85
CA ILE A 569 2.83 8.72 54.89
C ILE A 569 2.74 8.05 53.51
N THR A 570 2.77 6.72 53.48
CA THR A 570 2.71 5.94 52.22
C THR A 570 1.27 5.57 51.88
N ILE A 571 0.71 6.18 50.82
CA ILE A 571 -0.62 5.87 50.29
C ILE A 571 -0.50 5.00 49.02
N PRO A 572 -1.37 4.00 48.79
CA PRO A 572 -1.40 3.24 47.54
C PRO A 572 -1.61 4.11 46.30
N GLY A 573 -0.98 3.71 45.19
CA GLY A 573 -1.19 4.35 43.89
C GLY A 573 -2.65 4.30 43.43
N ASN A 574 -3.04 5.24 42.57
CA ASN A 574 -4.38 5.43 41.99
C ASN A 574 -5.48 5.85 42.99
N THR A 575 -5.17 6.00 44.29
CA THR A 575 -6.09 6.52 45.33
C THR A 575 -6.56 7.94 45.03
N PHE A 576 -5.69 8.75 44.44
CA PHE A 576 -5.95 10.13 44.03
C PHE A 576 -5.67 10.31 42.53
N LYS A 577 -6.26 11.35 41.94
CA LYS A 577 -6.06 11.73 40.53
C LYS A 577 -5.81 13.23 40.41
N THR A 578 -5.18 13.62 39.31
CA THR A 578 -5.07 15.03 38.89
C THR A 578 -5.78 15.24 37.56
N VAL A 579 -6.24 16.47 37.33
CA VAL A 579 -7.01 16.89 36.15
C VAL A 579 -6.24 17.98 35.41
N LEU A 580 -6.09 17.81 34.10
CA LEU A 580 -5.52 18.77 33.16
C LEU A 580 -6.64 19.58 32.49
N ALA A 581 -6.49 20.90 32.39
CA ALA A 581 -7.44 21.76 31.72
C ALA A 581 -6.77 22.90 30.91
N GLN A 582 -7.41 23.29 29.81
CA GLN A 582 -7.11 24.56 29.13
C GLN A 582 -7.67 25.74 29.94
N ILE A 583 -6.97 26.86 29.90
CA ILE A 583 -7.34 28.09 30.59
C ILE A 583 -8.29 28.89 29.67
N PRO A 584 -9.49 29.27 30.13
CA PRO A 584 -10.43 30.03 29.31
C PRO A 584 -9.86 31.37 28.83
N GLY A 585 -9.81 31.58 27.52
CA GLY A 585 -9.36 32.81 26.88
C GLY A 585 -7.91 32.81 26.37
N GLU A 586 -7.10 31.80 26.70
CA GLU A 586 -5.80 31.57 26.07
C GLU A 586 -5.96 30.98 24.65
N ASN A 587 -4.94 31.13 23.80
CA ASN A 587 -4.93 30.58 22.45
C ASN A 587 -4.29 29.18 22.40
N TYR A 588 -4.99 28.23 21.78
CA TYR A 588 -4.54 26.84 21.59
C TYR A 588 -4.55 26.40 20.12
N ASP A 589 -4.48 27.34 19.19
CA ASP A 589 -4.26 27.05 17.76
C ASP A 589 -2.99 26.21 17.56
N GLY A 590 -3.12 25.07 16.88
CA GLY A 590 -2.05 24.09 16.70
C GLY A 590 -1.80 23.14 17.87
N VAL A 591 -2.66 23.12 18.90
CA VAL A 591 -2.56 22.20 20.05
C VAL A 591 -3.58 21.06 19.94
N THR A 592 -3.11 19.82 20.07
CA THR A 592 -3.95 18.63 20.23
C THR A 592 -3.78 18.07 21.64
N LEU A 593 -4.85 18.06 22.43
CA LEU A 593 -4.89 17.44 23.75
C LEU A 593 -4.97 15.90 23.65
N PRO A 594 -4.50 15.17 24.68
CA PRO A 594 -4.81 13.75 24.84
C PRO A 594 -6.31 13.49 25.09
N THR A 595 -6.74 12.24 24.90
CA THR A 595 -8.13 11.82 25.13
C THR A 595 -8.48 11.65 26.60
N SER A 596 -7.51 11.29 27.45
CA SER A 596 -7.61 11.39 28.90
C SER A 596 -7.07 12.75 29.35
N LEU A 597 -7.88 13.50 30.09
CA LEU A 597 -7.45 14.71 30.82
C LEU A 597 -7.27 14.44 32.32
N THR A 598 -7.22 13.17 32.72
CA THR A 598 -7.02 12.73 34.10
C THR A 598 -5.80 11.81 34.20
N ALA A 599 -4.95 12.04 35.20
CA ALA A 599 -3.79 11.20 35.50
C ALA A 599 -3.87 10.61 36.91
N ASP A 600 -3.67 9.30 37.02
CA ASP A 600 -3.68 8.57 38.29
C ASP A 600 -2.32 8.71 38.99
N ILE A 601 -2.33 9.05 40.29
CA ILE A 601 -1.08 9.26 41.03
C ILE A 601 -0.44 7.91 41.36
N GLN A 602 0.73 7.65 40.78
CA GLN A 602 1.55 6.47 41.01
C GLN A 602 2.32 6.60 42.32
N ALA A 603 2.46 5.51 43.07
CA ALA A 603 3.28 5.48 44.28
C ALA A 603 4.76 5.33 43.91
N SER A 604 5.64 6.17 44.48
CA SER A 604 7.09 5.98 44.36
C SER A 604 7.68 5.32 45.61
N PRO A 605 8.82 4.60 45.53
CA PRO A 605 9.52 4.05 46.69
C PRO A 605 10.15 5.11 47.62
N LEU A 606 10.00 6.40 47.33
CA LEU A 606 10.63 7.52 48.02
C LEU A 606 9.60 8.44 48.70
N GLY A 607 8.50 7.85 49.18
CA GLY A 607 7.42 8.51 49.95
C GLY A 607 6.45 9.31 49.09
N ASN A 608 6.96 10.29 48.34
CA ASN A 608 6.17 11.11 47.43
C ASN A 608 5.63 10.29 46.24
N GLY A 609 4.37 10.50 45.87
CA GLY A 609 3.79 10.00 44.63
C GLY A 609 4.13 10.88 43.43
N SER A 610 3.88 10.38 42.23
CA SER A 610 4.04 11.13 40.97
C SER A 610 2.87 10.88 40.01
N PHE A 611 2.65 11.80 39.08
CA PHE A 611 1.68 11.63 37.99
C PHE A 611 2.27 12.14 36.67
N GLU A 612 1.75 11.60 35.57
CA GLU A 612 2.14 11.97 34.21
C GLU A 612 0.88 11.96 33.34
N PHE A 613 0.62 13.04 32.61
CA PHE A 613 -0.44 13.09 31.60
C PHE A 613 0.04 12.51 30.26
N ASP A 614 -0.88 11.96 29.48
CA ASP A 614 -0.65 11.57 28.09
C ASP A 614 -0.15 12.77 27.23
N GLU A 615 0.49 12.47 26.10
CA GLU A 615 1.15 13.46 25.25
C GLU A 615 0.20 14.52 24.69
N ILE A 616 0.47 15.79 25.02
CA ILE A 616 -0.07 16.97 24.33
C ILE A 616 0.81 17.24 23.10
N LYS A 617 0.21 17.43 21.93
CA LYS A 617 0.95 17.67 20.67
C LYS A 617 0.81 19.11 20.20
N PHE A 618 1.91 19.69 19.74
CA PHE A 618 2.00 21.08 19.30
C PHE A 618 2.53 21.16 17.87
N THR A 619 1.89 21.96 17.02
CA THR A 619 2.30 22.19 15.61
C THR A 619 2.67 23.63 15.26
N LYS A 620 2.50 24.55 16.23
CA LYS A 620 2.76 25.99 16.05
C LYS A 620 3.65 26.53 17.18
N PRO A 621 4.66 27.37 16.87
CA PRO A 621 5.40 28.12 17.88
C PRO A 621 4.48 29.00 18.71
N GLY A 622 4.71 29.07 20.02
CA GLY A 622 3.82 29.75 20.94
C GLY A 622 4.13 29.49 22.41
N VAL A 623 3.34 30.09 23.28
CA VAL A 623 3.42 29.91 24.74
C VAL A 623 2.04 29.47 25.22
N TYR A 624 1.92 28.22 25.61
CA TYR A 624 0.66 27.56 25.94
C TYR A 624 0.63 27.24 27.44
N LYS A 625 -0.36 27.75 28.16
CA LYS A 625 -0.52 27.50 29.60
C LYS A 625 -1.58 26.43 29.84
N PHE A 626 -1.41 25.61 30.85
CA PHE A 626 -2.39 24.61 31.27
C PHE A 626 -2.61 24.67 32.77
N SER A 627 -3.85 24.46 33.19
CA SER A 627 -4.24 24.27 34.58
C SER A 627 -4.08 22.80 34.95
N VAL A 628 -3.41 22.53 36.08
CA VAL A 628 -3.43 21.23 36.75
C VAL A 628 -4.03 21.41 38.14
N LYS A 629 -4.96 20.53 38.51
CA LYS A 629 -5.66 20.48 39.80
C LYS A 629 -5.76 19.04 40.30
N GLU A 630 -6.03 18.84 41.59
CA GLU A 630 -6.51 17.53 42.07
C GLU A 630 -7.96 17.29 41.66
N ASP A 631 -8.31 16.02 41.45
CA ASP A 631 -9.69 15.58 41.24
C ASP A 631 -10.43 15.52 42.58
N LEU A 632 -11.42 16.41 42.73
CA LEU A 632 -12.26 16.52 43.93
C LEU A 632 -13.69 15.98 43.69
N THR A 633 -13.90 15.17 42.65
CA THR A 633 -15.22 14.56 42.38
C THR A 633 -15.65 13.54 43.43
N ASN A 634 -14.69 12.85 44.05
CA ASN A 634 -14.89 11.82 45.07
C ASN A 634 -13.84 12.00 46.18
N PRO A 635 -13.96 13.03 47.04
CA PRO A 635 -13.00 13.31 48.09
C PRO A 635 -13.05 12.24 49.20
N LEU A 636 -11.90 11.92 49.79
CA LEU A 636 -11.79 11.03 50.93
C LEU A 636 -12.08 11.78 52.24
N ASP A 637 -12.96 11.23 53.07
CA ASP A 637 -13.23 11.74 54.41
C ASP A 637 -11.95 11.85 55.24
N GLY A 638 -11.78 12.95 55.97
CA GLY A 638 -10.61 13.18 56.83
C GLY A 638 -9.38 13.74 56.11
N VAL A 639 -9.40 13.88 54.78
CA VAL A 639 -8.27 14.40 53.99
C VAL A 639 -8.46 15.89 53.66
N THR A 640 -7.49 16.70 54.05
CA THR A 640 -7.35 18.09 53.59
C THR A 640 -6.63 18.09 52.24
N TYR A 641 -7.26 18.63 51.20
CA TYR A 641 -6.73 18.64 49.84
C TYR A 641 -6.00 19.92 49.46
N ASP A 642 -5.01 19.84 48.56
CA ASP A 642 -4.42 21.02 47.93
C ASP A 642 -5.31 21.49 46.77
N THR A 643 -6.23 22.39 47.11
CA THR A 643 -7.20 22.98 46.18
C THR A 643 -6.61 24.02 45.22
N SER A 644 -5.29 24.27 45.26
CA SER A 644 -4.66 25.33 44.46
C SER A 644 -4.46 24.96 42.99
N GLU A 645 -4.75 25.92 42.11
CA GLU A 645 -4.58 25.81 40.66
C GLU A 645 -3.10 25.99 40.29
N LYS A 646 -2.45 24.92 39.83
CA LYS A 646 -1.06 24.97 39.34
C LYS A 646 -1.10 25.30 37.86
N ILE A 647 -0.39 26.35 37.44
CA ILE A 647 -0.27 26.71 36.03
C ILE A 647 1.08 26.21 35.50
N VAL A 648 1.04 25.39 34.45
CA VAL A 648 2.21 24.90 33.73
C VAL A 648 2.30 25.63 32.39
N THR A 649 3.45 26.22 32.08
CA THR A 649 3.69 26.89 30.79
C THR A 649 4.58 26.03 29.89
N ILE A 650 4.06 25.68 28.73
CA ILE A 650 4.80 25.01 27.65
C ILE A 650 5.14 26.06 26.58
N THR A 651 6.43 26.30 26.37
CA THR A 651 6.95 27.18 25.31
C THR A 651 7.43 26.33 24.14
N ILE A 652 6.91 26.60 22.94
CA ILE A 652 7.27 25.93 21.68
C ILE A 652 8.00 26.92 20.78
N THR A 653 9.21 26.58 20.36
CA THR A 653 10.03 27.41 19.45
C THR A 653 10.44 26.63 18.20
N GLN A 654 10.41 27.26 17.03
CA GLN A 654 10.94 26.68 15.78
C GLN A 654 12.38 27.15 15.56
N ASN A 655 13.30 26.21 15.37
CA ASN A 655 14.69 26.47 15.00
C ASN A 655 15.11 25.52 13.88
N ASN A 656 15.69 26.03 12.78
CA ASN A 656 16.26 25.24 11.68
C ASN A 656 15.36 24.09 11.14
N GLY A 657 14.04 24.32 11.03
CA GLY A 657 13.11 23.28 10.56
C GLY A 657 12.77 22.20 11.60
N THR A 658 12.87 22.50 12.90
CA THR A 658 12.47 21.61 14.00
C THR A 658 11.72 22.40 15.08
N LEU A 659 10.66 21.82 15.65
CA LEU A 659 10.00 22.36 16.85
C LEU A 659 10.65 21.80 18.11
N THR A 660 11.01 22.68 19.04
CA THR A 660 11.53 22.32 20.36
C THR A 660 10.61 22.85 21.45
N ALA A 661 10.30 22.00 22.43
CA ALA A 661 9.46 22.34 23.58
C ALA A 661 10.30 22.57 24.84
N SER A 662 9.80 23.44 25.73
CA SER A 662 10.31 23.65 27.08
C SER A 662 9.13 23.83 28.04
N VAL A 663 9.17 23.15 29.18
CA VAL A 663 8.18 23.27 30.27
C VAL A 663 8.80 24.12 31.38
N ASP A 664 8.05 25.06 31.95
CA ASP A 664 8.55 26.00 32.96
C ASP A 664 8.67 25.41 34.37
N SER A 665 7.85 24.41 34.71
CA SER A 665 7.65 23.92 36.07
C SER A 665 7.00 22.53 36.09
N GLU A 666 7.25 21.79 37.17
CA GLU A 666 6.49 20.57 37.49
C GLU A 666 5.51 20.87 38.64
N PRO A 667 4.18 20.68 38.46
CA PRO A 667 3.19 20.90 39.51
C PRO A 667 3.36 19.91 40.67
N SER A 668 3.39 20.45 41.89
CA SER A 668 3.39 19.66 43.14
C SER A 668 2.16 20.00 43.99
N PHE A 669 1.58 18.97 44.61
CA PHE A 669 0.42 19.06 45.51
C PHE A 669 0.68 18.35 46.84
N LYS A 670 0.02 18.74 47.92
CA LYS A 670 0.21 18.16 49.26
C LYS A 670 -1.12 17.89 49.98
N ASN A 671 -1.42 16.64 50.34
CA ASN A 671 -2.60 16.31 51.15
C ASN A 671 -2.23 16.04 52.61
N ILE A 672 -3.10 16.48 53.52
CA ILE A 672 -2.95 16.35 54.96
C ILE A 672 -4.06 15.44 55.48
N PHE A 673 -3.71 14.25 55.94
CA PHE A 673 -4.61 13.29 56.57
C PHE A 673 -4.78 13.66 58.04
N ASN A 674 -6.02 13.96 58.44
CA ASN A 674 -6.37 14.31 59.81
C ASN A 674 -6.72 13.03 60.59
N PHE A 675 -6.45 13.04 61.89
CA PHE A 675 -6.88 12.00 62.81
C PHE A 675 -7.38 12.62 64.11
N THR A 676 -8.11 11.85 64.91
CA THR A 676 -8.69 12.33 66.16
C THR A 676 -8.41 11.36 67.32
N TYR A 677 -8.53 11.84 68.56
CA TYR A 677 -8.16 11.09 69.76
C TYR A 677 -9.33 10.94 70.73
N GLN A 678 -9.57 9.72 71.20
CA GLN A 678 -10.31 9.48 72.45
C GLN A 678 -9.42 8.81 73.50
N ASN A 679 -9.76 9.04 74.77
CA ASN A 679 -9.17 8.35 75.92
C ASN A 679 -10.33 7.95 76.84
N PHE A 680 -10.25 6.77 77.45
CA PHE A 680 -11.30 6.25 78.33
C PHE A 680 -10.77 6.10 79.75
N LYS A 681 -11.54 6.65 80.70
CA LYS A 681 -11.20 6.71 82.12
C LYS A 681 -12.16 5.86 82.93
N VAL A 682 -11.61 4.99 83.77
CA VAL A 682 -12.36 4.13 84.71
C VAL A 682 -12.23 4.66 86.12
N LYS A 683 -13.35 4.76 86.82
CA LYS A 683 -13.44 5.09 88.25
C LYS A 683 -13.69 3.81 89.06
N LYS A 684 -12.88 3.60 90.09
CA LYS A 684 -13.00 2.49 91.04
C LYS A 684 -13.51 2.98 92.39
N THR A 685 -14.70 2.52 92.76
CA THR A 685 -15.32 2.77 94.06
C THR A 685 -15.25 1.50 94.92
N LEU A 686 -15.07 1.67 96.23
CA LEU A 686 -15.09 0.60 97.23
C LEU A 686 -16.15 0.89 98.30
N ILE A 687 -16.90 -0.14 98.70
CA ILE A 687 -17.92 -0.08 99.75
C ILE A 687 -17.79 -1.24 100.74
N GLY A 688 -18.43 -1.11 101.91
CA GLY A 688 -18.34 -2.10 102.99
C GLY A 688 -17.29 -1.72 104.03
N ASP A 689 -16.52 -2.70 104.51
CA ASP A 689 -15.48 -2.46 105.51
C ASP A 689 -14.24 -1.79 104.88
N THR A 690 -13.37 -1.20 105.71
CA THR A 690 -12.08 -0.66 105.25
C THR A 690 -10.99 -1.75 105.24
N PRO A 691 -10.36 -2.07 104.10
CA PRO A 691 -9.29 -3.05 104.03
C PRO A 691 -7.97 -2.50 104.62
N THR A 692 -7.17 -3.37 105.25
CA THR A 692 -5.87 -3.00 105.84
C THR A 692 -4.75 -2.85 104.83
N THR A 693 -4.92 -3.40 103.61
CA THR A 693 -4.04 -3.19 102.46
C THR A 693 -4.89 -2.89 101.22
N ALA A 694 -4.42 -1.98 100.37
CA ALA A 694 -5.09 -1.67 99.12
C ALA A 694 -4.99 -2.87 98.15
N GLY A 695 -6.13 -3.32 97.61
CA GLY A 695 -6.15 -4.33 96.55
C GLY A 695 -5.83 -3.72 95.18
N GLU A 696 -5.10 -4.46 94.34
CA GLU A 696 -4.90 -4.10 92.93
C GLU A 696 -6.10 -4.59 92.09
N PHE A 697 -6.94 -3.65 91.65
CA PHE A 697 -8.06 -3.91 90.74
C PHE A 697 -7.63 -3.66 89.30
N LYS A 698 -8.14 -4.46 88.36
CA LYS A 698 -7.73 -4.44 86.95
C LYS A 698 -8.93 -4.30 86.04
N PHE A 699 -8.83 -3.43 85.05
CA PHE A 699 -9.88 -3.21 84.05
C PHE A 699 -9.35 -3.57 82.68
N GLU A 700 -10.18 -4.25 81.89
CA GLU A 700 -9.85 -4.66 80.53
C GLU A 700 -10.75 -3.91 79.54
N LEU A 701 -10.13 -3.14 78.65
CA LEU A 701 -10.72 -2.61 77.42
C LEU A 701 -10.42 -3.62 76.30
N THR A 702 -11.45 -4.08 75.60
CA THR A 702 -11.36 -4.99 74.45
C THR A 702 -12.01 -4.33 73.24
N ALA A 703 -11.34 -4.32 72.09
CA ALA A 703 -11.98 -3.94 70.82
C ALA A 703 -12.98 -5.03 70.37
N VAL A 704 -14.15 -4.61 69.88
CA VAL A 704 -15.25 -5.53 69.52
C VAL A 704 -15.52 -5.53 68.02
N SER A 705 -15.69 -4.35 67.42
CA SER A 705 -16.00 -4.20 65.99
C SER A 705 -15.80 -2.76 65.53
N THR A 706 -15.70 -2.53 64.21
CA THR A 706 -15.83 -1.19 63.63
C THR A 706 -16.67 -1.24 62.34
N THR A 707 -17.18 -0.08 61.94
CA THR A 707 -17.77 0.17 60.61
C THR A 707 -16.83 0.99 59.71
N ALA A 708 -15.69 1.46 60.23
CA ALA A 708 -14.69 2.18 59.47
C ALA A 708 -13.89 1.25 58.55
N ASN A 709 -13.37 1.79 57.44
CA ASN A 709 -12.56 1.05 56.47
C ASN A 709 -11.09 0.92 56.94
N VAL A 710 -10.87 0.17 58.02
CA VAL A 710 -9.54 -0.09 58.61
C VAL A 710 -9.29 -1.60 58.75
N THR A 711 -8.01 -2.01 58.77
CA THR A 711 -7.61 -3.42 58.88
C THR A 711 -7.79 -4.00 60.29
N GLU A 712 -7.56 -3.19 61.33
CA GLU A 712 -7.76 -3.54 62.73
C GLU A 712 -8.45 -2.38 63.47
N VAL A 713 -9.12 -2.67 64.59
CA VAL A 713 -9.71 -1.64 65.46
C VAL A 713 -8.60 -1.00 66.29
N PRO A 714 -8.38 0.33 66.23
CA PRO A 714 -7.30 0.99 66.96
C PRO A 714 -7.47 0.85 68.47
N MET A 715 -6.36 0.71 69.18
CA MET A 715 -6.29 0.44 70.61
C MET A 715 -5.13 1.21 71.26
N PRO A 716 -5.17 1.51 72.58
CA PRO A 716 -4.14 2.32 73.23
C PRO A 716 -2.75 1.69 73.18
N THR A 717 -1.70 2.51 73.12
CA THR A 717 -0.30 2.07 73.10
C THR A 717 0.01 1.06 74.20
N GLY A 718 0.67 -0.04 73.86
CA GLY A 718 0.91 -1.15 74.79
C GLY A 718 -0.36 -1.95 75.11
N SER A 719 -1.20 -2.17 74.10
CA SER A 719 -2.23 -3.22 74.07
C SER A 719 -1.62 -4.54 73.57
N ASN A 720 -2.32 -5.65 73.76
CA ASN A 720 -1.94 -6.99 73.31
C ASN A 720 -3.19 -7.75 72.87
N LEU A 721 -3.18 -8.36 71.67
CA LEU A 721 -4.31 -9.13 71.10
C LEU A 721 -5.67 -8.40 71.23
N SER A 722 -5.76 -7.17 70.70
CA SER A 722 -6.96 -6.32 70.76
C SER A 722 -7.46 -5.96 72.17
N LYS A 723 -6.60 -6.08 73.20
CA LYS A 723 -6.93 -5.78 74.61
C LYS A 723 -5.93 -4.85 75.29
N LYS A 724 -6.44 -3.96 76.13
CA LYS A 724 -5.65 -3.13 77.06
C LYS A 724 -6.09 -3.43 78.48
N VAL A 725 -5.14 -3.80 79.35
CA VAL A 725 -5.38 -3.93 80.80
C VAL A 725 -4.66 -2.81 81.52
N VAL A 726 -5.35 -2.17 82.47
CA VAL A 726 -4.79 -1.16 83.39
C VAL A 726 -5.21 -1.47 84.82
N SER A 727 -4.48 -0.96 85.82
CA SER A 727 -4.76 -1.25 87.23
C SER A 727 -4.72 -0.02 88.14
N VAL A 728 -5.43 -0.13 89.27
CA VAL A 728 -5.48 0.88 90.33
C VAL A 728 -5.43 0.18 91.69
N ASN A 729 -4.75 0.80 92.66
CA ASN A 729 -4.66 0.29 94.03
C ASN A 729 -5.71 0.95 94.92
N GLY A 730 -6.68 0.18 95.40
CA GLY A 730 -7.78 0.69 96.22
C GLY A 730 -8.88 1.38 95.40
N ALA A 731 -9.52 2.39 95.99
CA ALA A 731 -10.44 3.28 95.28
C ALA A 731 -9.64 4.41 94.61
N GLY A 732 -10.05 4.83 93.40
CA GLY A 732 -9.31 5.80 92.61
C GLY A 732 -9.79 5.84 91.16
N GLU A 733 -8.97 6.37 90.27
CA GLU A 733 -9.26 6.44 88.84
C GLU A 733 -8.02 6.06 88.00
N VAL A 734 -8.24 5.48 86.82
CA VAL A 734 -7.17 5.08 85.89
C VAL A 734 -7.65 5.23 84.44
N GLU A 735 -6.74 5.56 83.54
CA GLU A 735 -7.00 5.76 82.11
C GLU A 735 -6.38 4.65 81.27
N PHE A 736 -7.06 4.24 80.20
CA PHE A 736 -6.54 3.24 79.27
C PHE A 736 -5.43 3.79 78.36
N GLY A 737 -5.38 5.11 78.16
CA GLY A 737 -4.51 5.82 77.23
C GLY A 737 -5.26 6.29 75.99
N GLN A 738 -4.64 7.20 75.23
CA GLN A 738 -5.21 7.69 73.97
C GLN A 738 -5.29 6.57 72.92
N ILE A 739 -6.36 6.62 72.13
CA ILE A 739 -6.62 5.83 70.93
C ILE A 739 -6.71 6.82 69.77
N GLU A 740 -5.94 6.57 68.72
CA GLU A 740 -5.94 7.37 67.48
C GLU A 740 -6.96 6.81 66.50
N PHE A 741 -7.66 7.69 65.78
CA PHE A 741 -8.68 7.32 64.80
C PHE A 741 -8.42 8.05 63.48
N GLU A 742 -7.99 7.28 62.47
CA GLU A 742 -7.55 7.74 61.15
C GLU A 742 -8.66 7.68 60.07
N ALA A 743 -9.86 7.20 60.39
CA ALA A 743 -10.96 7.02 59.43
C ALA A 743 -12.35 7.27 60.05
N VAL A 744 -13.31 7.66 59.20
CA VAL A 744 -14.73 7.80 59.56
C VAL A 744 -15.37 6.45 59.84
N GLY A 745 -16.19 6.40 60.90
CA GLY A 745 -16.98 5.23 61.26
C GLY A 745 -17.22 5.10 62.76
N LYS A 746 -18.05 4.12 63.12
CA LYS A 746 -18.33 3.73 64.52
C LYS A 746 -17.39 2.63 64.97
N TYR A 747 -16.66 2.86 66.06
CA TYR A 747 -15.73 1.92 66.68
C TYR A 747 -16.28 1.49 68.04
N VAL A 748 -16.44 0.17 68.23
CA VAL A 748 -17.10 -0.41 69.40
C VAL A 748 -16.07 -1.14 70.28
N TYR A 749 -16.08 -0.80 71.56
CA TYR A 749 -15.24 -1.37 72.59
C TYR A 749 -16.08 -1.91 73.75
N LYS A 750 -15.51 -2.85 74.50
CA LYS A 750 -16.06 -3.45 75.71
C LYS A 750 -15.14 -3.17 76.88
N VAL A 751 -15.68 -2.73 78.02
CA VAL A 751 -14.93 -2.52 79.26
C VAL A 751 -15.52 -3.36 80.38
N VAL A 752 -14.68 -4.14 81.05
CA VAL A 752 -15.02 -5.00 82.19
C VAL A 752 -13.96 -4.90 83.29
N GLU A 753 -14.34 -5.24 84.53
CA GLU A 753 -13.38 -5.51 85.60
C GLU A 753 -12.91 -6.97 85.55
N VAL A 754 -11.61 -7.18 85.69
CA VAL A 754 -10.98 -8.49 85.73
C VAL A 754 -10.94 -8.96 87.18
N ASN A 755 -11.67 -10.02 87.50
CA ASN A 755 -11.63 -10.66 88.81
C ASN A 755 -10.24 -11.28 89.06
N THR A 756 -9.40 -10.59 89.84
CA THR A 756 -8.07 -11.05 90.28
C THR A 756 -8.11 -11.98 91.50
N ASN A 757 -9.31 -12.35 91.97
CA ASN A 757 -9.57 -13.26 93.10
C ASN A 757 -8.94 -12.82 94.44
N LEU A 758 -8.77 -11.50 94.65
CA LEU A 758 -8.36 -10.97 95.97
C LEU A 758 -9.39 -11.35 97.06
N ALA A 759 -8.90 -11.92 98.15
CA ALA A 759 -9.75 -12.48 99.20
C ALA A 759 -10.64 -11.41 99.86
N ASN A 760 -11.90 -11.80 100.11
CA ASN A 760 -12.96 -11.00 100.75
C ASN A 760 -13.45 -9.77 99.97
N TYR A 761 -13.09 -9.65 98.69
CA TYR A 761 -13.71 -8.69 97.76
C TYR A 761 -14.80 -9.37 96.93
N THR A 762 -15.99 -8.79 96.90
CA THR A 762 -17.00 -9.05 95.87
C THR A 762 -16.74 -8.10 94.71
N TYR A 763 -16.50 -8.66 93.52
CA TYR A 763 -16.20 -7.91 92.31
C TYR A 763 -17.47 -7.45 91.59
N ASP A 764 -17.41 -6.26 91.01
CA ASP A 764 -18.41 -5.78 90.07
C ASP A 764 -18.37 -6.62 88.78
N GLN A 765 -19.54 -6.96 88.25
CA GLN A 765 -19.72 -7.77 87.03
C GLN A 765 -20.37 -6.96 85.91
N THR A 766 -20.48 -5.64 86.07
CA THR A 766 -21.02 -4.73 85.06
C THR A 766 -20.17 -4.79 83.79
N GLU A 767 -20.85 -4.84 82.64
CA GLU A 767 -20.22 -4.75 81.33
C GLU A 767 -20.64 -3.42 80.68
N TYR A 768 -19.65 -2.63 80.28
CA TYR A 768 -19.87 -1.39 79.53
C TYR A 768 -19.50 -1.57 78.07
N THR A 769 -20.36 -1.09 77.17
CA THR A 769 -20.05 -0.91 75.76
C THR A 769 -19.73 0.55 75.51
N VAL A 770 -18.57 0.85 74.94
CA VAL A 770 -18.20 2.21 74.51
C VAL A 770 -18.24 2.25 73.00
N THR A 771 -19.03 3.16 72.43
CA THR A 771 -19.07 3.39 70.97
C THR A 771 -18.49 4.77 70.70
N VAL A 772 -17.35 4.82 70.00
CA VAL A 772 -16.83 6.07 69.41
C VAL A 772 -17.49 6.26 68.05
N ASP A 773 -17.91 7.49 67.78
CA ASP A 773 -18.46 7.91 66.50
C ASP A 773 -17.48 8.92 65.89
N VAL A 774 -16.79 8.52 64.82
CA VAL A 774 -15.80 9.34 64.12
C VAL A 774 -16.44 9.84 62.83
N THR A 775 -16.43 11.16 62.64
CA THR A 775 -17.13 11.88 61.57
C THR A 775 -16.25 13.02 61.05
N THR A 776 -16.60 13.59 59.90
CA THR A 776 -15.94 14.77 59.33
C THR A 776 -16.60 16.08 59.77
N ASP A 777 -15.80 17.11 59.99
CA ASP A 777 -16.27 18.49 60.24
C ASP A 777 -16.44 19.29 58.92
N ALA A 778 -16.74 20.59 59.04
CA ALA A 778 -16.95 21.46 57.88
C ALA A 778 -15.67 21.73 57.04
N ASP A 779 -14.48 21.44 57.58
CA ASP A 779 -13.19 21.54 56.90
C ASP A 779 -12.71 20.14 56.39
N ASN A 780 -13.57 19.11 56.44
CA ASN A 780 -13.26 17.70 56.16
C ASN A 780 -12.23 17.06 57.12
N LYS A 781 -12.11 17.56 58.37
CA LYS A 781 -11.21 16.99 59.38
C LYS A 781 -11.93 15.99 60.27
N LEU A 782 -11.23 14.99 60.77
CA LEU A 782 -11.83 13.98 61.64
C LEU A 782 -12.09 14.54 63.05
N VAL A 783 -13.33 14.35 63.52
CA VAL A 783 -13.79 14.67 64.86
C VAL A 783 -14.51 13.47 65.47
N SER A 784 -14.18 13.15 66.72
CA SER A 784 -14.76 12.02 67.45
C SER A 784 -15.68 12.47 68.58
N THR A 785 -16.76 11.74 68.76
CA THR A 785 -17.58 11.73 69.98
C THR A 785 -17.69 10.29 70.50
N TYR A 786 -18.20 10.08 71.71
CA TYR A 786 -18.39 8.72 72.23
C TYR A 786 -19.59 8.63 73.17
N GLU A 787 -20.18 7.44 73.20
CA GLU A 787 -21.29 7.07 74.08
C GLU A 787 -20.88 5.85 74.91
N ILE A 788 -21.19 5.86 76.21
CA ILE A 788 -21.01 4.71 77.11
C ILE A 788 -22.39 4.13 77.40
N LYS A 789 -22.57 2.83 77.18
CA LYS A 789 -23.78 2.07 77.51
C LYS A 789 -23.52 1.00 78.56
N ARG A 790 -24.43 0.88 79.52
CA ARG A 790 -24.56 -0.21 80.49
C ARG A 790 -25.77 -1.06 80.09
N GLY A 791 -25.54 -2.10 79.29
CA GLY A 791 -26.63 -2.80 78.59
C GLY A 791 -27.35 -1.84 77.64
N ALA A 792 -28.62 -1.51 77.92
CA ALA A 792 -29.42 -0.57 77.13
C ALA A 792 -29.38 0.89 77.65
N GLU A 793 -28.86 1.13 78.85
CA GLU A 793 -28.84 2.44 79.51
C GLU A 793 -27.60 3.25 79.09
N VAL A 794 -27.77 4.51 78.69
CA VAL A 794 -26.64 5.43 78.42
C VAL A 794 -26.18 6.06 79.74
N VAL A 795 -24.87 6.04 80.00
CA VAL A 795 -24.25 6.51 81.24
C VAL A 795 -23.09 7.48 80.98
N GLY A 796 -22.77 8.34 81.95
CA GLY A 796 -21.74 9.38 81.79
C GLY A 796 -20.30 8.93 82.06
N ASN A 797 -20.08 7.79 82.73
CA ASN A 797 -18.76 7.34 83.15
C ASN A 797 -18.66 5.81 83.28
N LEU A 798 -17.45 5.27 83.13
CA LEU A 798 -17.12 3.88 83.44
C LEU A 798 -16.83 3.77 84.95
N GLU A 799 -17.77 3.25 85.73
CA GLU A 799 -17.60 3.07 87.17
C GLU A 799 -17.88 1.65 87.62
N PHE A 800 -16.98 1.11 88.44
CA PHE A 800 -17.08 -0.24 88.99
C PHE A 800 -16.98 -0.19 90.53
N THR A 801 -17.89 -0.85 91.24
CA THR A 801 -18.00 -0.80 92.70
C THR A 801 -17.79 -2.18 93.32
N ASN A 802 -16.63 -2.39 93.98
CA ASN A 802 -16.41 -3.63 94.74
C ASN A 802 -16.83 -3.46 96.19
N LYS A 803 -17.32 -4.56 96.79
CA LYS A 803 -17.58 -4.63 98.23
C LYS A 803 -16.47 -5.39 98.94
N TYR A 804 -15.91 -4.82 100.00
CA TYR A 804 -15.03 -5.53 100.94
C TYR A 804 -15.82 -5.90 102.21
N GLU A 805 -15.60 -7.11 102.72
CA GLU A 805 -16.07 -7.53 104.06
C GLU A 805 -14.90 -8.07 104.87
N THR A 806 -14.85 -7.74 106.16
CA THR A 806 -13.85 -8.31 107.08
C THR A 806 -14.11 -9.81 107.28
N PRO A 807 -13.05 -10.65 107.34
CA PRO A 807 -13.20 -12.09 107.59
C PRO A 807 -13.86 -12.34 108.95
N LYS A 808 -15.10 -12.84 108.94
CA LYS A 808 -15.80 -13.29 110.15
C LYS A 808 -15.08 -14.53 110.69
N ALA A 809 -14.58 -14.44 111.92
CA ALA A 809 -13.85 -15.53 112.55
C ALA A 809 -14.71 -16.83 112.58
N PRO A 810 -14.15 -18.00 112.28
CA PRO A 810 -14.90 -19.24 112.26
C PRO A 810 -15.40 -19.58 113.66
N VAL A 811 -16.71 -19.82 113.79
CA VAL A 811 -17.33 -20.25 115.04
C VAL A 811 -16.90 -21.68 115.38
N THR A 812 -15.92 -21.82 116.27
CA THR A 812 -15.43 -23.11 116.74
C THR A 812 -16.43 -23.79 117.69
N PRO A 813 -16.81 -25.05 117.44
CA PRO A 813 -17.49 -25.87 118.44
C PRO A 813 -16.60 -26.07 119.68
N LYS A 814 -17.20 -26.19 120.87
CA LYS A 814 -16.46 -26.59 122.08
C LYS A 814 -16.01 -28.04 121.97
N THR A 815 -14.82 -28.31 122.49
CA THR A 815 -14.19 -29.64 122.47
C THR A 815 -14.68 -30.56 123.58
N GLY A 816 -14.58 -31.87 123.31
CA GLY A 816 -14.69 -32.97 124.26
C GLY A 816 -14.16 -34.24 123.61
N ASP A 817 -13.14 -34.83 124.24
CA ASP A 817 -12.44 -36.12 124.04
C ASP A 817 -12.90 -37.15 122.98
N SER A 818 -12.02 -37.98 122.39
CA SER A 818 -10.58 -38.22 122.69
C SER A 818 -9.82 -38.94 121.56
N THR A 819 -8.56 -38.50 121.33
CA THR A 819 -7.33 -39.28 121.00
C THR A 819 -7.23 -40.27 119.81
N VAL A 820 -6.00 -40.34 119.28
CA VAL A 820 -5.42 -41.35 118.36
C VAL A 820 -5.90 -41.36 116.90
N ASN A 821 -5.30 -40.47 116.09
CA ASN A 821 -4.94 -40.83 114.71
C ASN A 821 -3.66 -40.12 114.21
N MET A 822 -2.60 -40.13 115.04
CA MET A 822 -1.30 -39.51 114.73
C MET A 822 -0.18 -40.57 114.64
N MET A 823 -0.48 -41.73 114.05
CA MET A 823 0.49 -42.85 113.97
C MET A 823 0.39 -43.69 112.68
N PHE A 824 0.08 -43.06 111.55
CA PHE A 824 0.29 -43.64 110.20
C PHE A 824 0.78 -42.59 109.17
N MET A 825 1.75 -41.77 109.57
CA MET A 825 2.78 -41.38 108.58
C MET A 825 3.66 -42.62 108.29
N PHE A 826 4.22 -42.67 107.08
CA PHE A 826 4.91 -43.83 106.46
C PHE A 826 3.99 -44.94 105.93
N GLY A 827 3.61 -44.83 104.65
CA GLY A 827 3.00 -45.93 103.88
C GLY A 827 2.59 -45.54 102.45
N MET A 828 3.49 -45.76 101.46
CA MET A 828 3.26 -45.64 99.99
C MET A 828 2.91 -44.22 99.47
N LEU A 829 3.52 -43.62 98.43
CA LEU A 829 4.63 -43.93 97.52
C LEU A 829 4.45 -45.12 96.54
N VAL A 830 4.88 -44.91 95.28
CA VAL A 830 4.65 -45.69 94.04
C VAL A 830 3.35 -45.28 93.33
N ALA A 831 3.32 -44.72 92.11
CA ALA A 831 4.39 -44.39 91.14
C ALA A 831 4.12 -42.97 90.53
N SER A 832 4.96 -42.36 89.70
CA SER A 832 6.18 -42.84 89.02
C SER A 832 7.21 -41.71 88.86
N ALA A 833 8.49 -42.05 89.01
CA ALA A 833 9.61 -41.17 88.67
C ALA A 833 10.39 -41.81 87.52
N VAL A 834 10.30 -41.21 86.33
CA VAL A 834 11.09 -41.59 85.15
C VAL A 834 11.41 -40.30 84.36
N LEU A 835 12.58 -40.24 83.71
CA LEU A 835 12.98 -39.16 82.79
C LEU A 835 13.16 -37.75 83.40
N MET A 836 13.87 -37.66 84.53
CA MET A 836 14.75 -36.50 84.76
C MET A 836 16.14 -37.02 85.14
N LEU A 837 17.16 -36.66 84.33
CA LEU A 837 18.55 -37.16 84.24
C LEU A 837 18.84 -38.27 83.21
N LEU A 838 19.13 -37.86 81.98
CA LEU A 838 20.26 -38.39 81.19
C LEU A 838 20.65 -37.40 80.07
N ALA A 839 21.91 -37.45 79.64
CA ALA A 839 22.44 -36.80 78.44
C ALA A 839 22.24 -35.27 78.28
N ALA A 840 22.88 -34.49 79.15
CA ALA A 840 23.51 -33.26 78.67
C ALA A 840 24.65 -33.64 77.69
N GLY A 841 24.37 -33.65 76.40
CA GLY A 841 25.38 -33.87 75.37
C GLY A 841 24.95 -34.68 74.15
N TYR A 842 24.45 -33.99 73.13
CA TYR A 842 24.93 -34.28 71.77
C TYR A 842 25.27 -32.99 71.04
N LYS A 843 26.51 -32.91 70.55
CA LYS A 843 27.10 -31.74 69.90
C LYS A 843 27.52 -32.16 68.49
N ARG A 844 27.35 -31.26 67.53
CA ARG A 844 27.73 -31.32 66.09
C ARG A 844 26.71 -31.87 65.08
N GLN A 845 26.61 -31.07 64.02
CA GLN A 845 26.57 -31.46 62.60
C GLN A 845 25.33 -32.20 62.05
N LEU A 846 24.46 -31.41 61.43
CA LEU A 846 24.46 -31.38 59.96
C LEU A 846 25.12 -30.06 59.47
N ARG A 847 25.44 -29.99 58.18
CA ARG A 847 26.26 -28.95 57.53
C ARG A 847 25.76 -28.72 56.11
#